data_AF-E6R9U3-F1
#
_entry.id   AF-E6R9U3-F1
#
_cell.length_a   1.000
_cell.length_b   1.000
_cell.length_c   1.000
_cell.angle_alpha   90.00
_cell.angle_beta   90.00
_cell.angle_gamma   90.00
#
_symmetry.space_group_name_H-M   'P 1'
#
loop_
_entity.id
_entity.type
_entity.pdbx_description
1 polymer ?
#
loop_
_entity_poly.entity_id
_entity_poly.type
_entity_poly.pdbx_seq_one_letter_code
_entity_poly.pdbx_strand_id
1 'polypeptide(L)'
;MFSQLLVLGLAVMASVDAHPRLGRPSKYPRRSVIEKRATPATTVSGWSYIGCYKDNGDDRTLSGSKEITSTMTPSACVAYCSGLGYSYAGLEYYDECYCGNSIDSTKLDVDTRCQFACKGDSSQACGGVTRLGVYYKGGSTSTSATYVGCYKDNGDNRTLNGSKKISNTMTPSVCTSYCSGLGYAYAGLEYYDECYCGNSLDSSKAADNSQCQYACTGDSSQKCGGVTRLGVYSLGSPTTTTTTSPASSTTSTSAATYVGCYKDNGDNRTLNGSKKISSSMTASVCNSYCSGLGYAYAGTEYYDECYCGNTLDSSKAADNSQCQYACAGDSSQKCGGVTRIGVYQLGTSVTATLTTSKASSTTASTSVSANAAVTSTVGVAAVPKASSTKALYAHHMVGNTYSYTQSIWANDISLASAAGIDGFALNYGRDTWQPARIADAYAAAKAQGSFKLFLSLDVSSLSCSSASDAATHAASIATYANHSAQAMYNSKVLVSTFSGESCTFGQGSVSAGWTYFRSLLTAKGISIYFVPSIFSDISTYSSDSWMDGEFNWNGGWPTGNTALDTSSDTSYMSALGSKGYMAAVSPCFFTYYSPSSYNKDWIYRSDDWLLARRMEQIISMRNSFDMAEIISWNDYGESHYIGPIRADQPNSQGWTTGMPHTAWLNLVAYYAPAFKTGSYPSASDQMILWTRPHPKAATPTAPTCARPSNWNNTDDNLYVWVALKAAATVTITSGSNSGSWYLQAGVNKVGIASAAGTITGKIVRDSTTVKSYDSSGSFSYTL
;
A
#
# COMPACT_ATOMS: atom_id res chain seq x y z
N MET A 1 27.74 -75.55 -7.13
CA MET A 1 28.76 -74.94 -8.02
C MET A 1 28.38 -73.48 -8.16
N PHE A 2 28.87 -72.60 -7.27
CA PHE A 2 30.09 -71.77 -7.44
C PHE A 2 29.94 -70.79 -8.62
N SER A 3 30.20 -69.48 -8.54
CA SER A 3 30.83 -68.67 -7.50
C SER A 3 30.63 -67.18 -7.81
N GLN A 4 30.77 -66.36 -6.77
CA GLN A 4 31.11 -64.94 -6.79
C GLN A 4 32.52 -64.67 -7.38
N LEU A 5 32.84 -63.37 -7.50
CA LEU A 5 34.13 -62.66 -7.54
C LEU A 5 34.56 -62.16 -8.93
N LEU A 6 34.69 -60.84 -9.18
CA LEU A 6 35.59 -59.81 -8.62
C LEU A 6 37.03 -59.92 -9.20
N VAL A 7 37.59 -58.75 -9.55
CA VAL A 7 39.04 -58.37 -9.55
C VAL A 7 39.76 -58.15 -10.90
N LEU A 8 40.02 -56.85 -11.15
CA LEU A 8 41.25 -56.16 -11.61
C LEU A 8 42.13 -56.70 -12.75
N GLY A 9 42.58 -55.76 -13.60
CA GLY A 9 43.91 -55.83 -14.23
C GLY A 9 44.21 -54.81 -15.34
N LEU A 10 44.81 -53.68 -14.95
CA LEU A 10 45.80 -52.78 -15.62
C LEU A 10 45.94 -52.82 -17.18
N ALA A 11 45.80 -51.73 -17.94
CA ALA A 11 46.54 -50.45 -18.03
C ALA A 11 47.45 -50.40 -19.27
N VAL A 12 47.17 -49.49 -20.23
CA VAL A 12 48.17 -48.77 -21.04
C VAL A 12 47.59 -47.40 -21.45
N MET A 13 48.44 -46.38 -21.34
CA MET A 13 48.20 -44.95 -21.51
C MET A 13 47.94 -44.51 -22.96
N ALA A 14 47.14 -43.45 -23.12
CA ALA A 14 47.41 -42.36 -24.05
C ALA A 14 46.70 -41.08 -23.57
N SER A 15 47.50 -40.10 -23.13
CA SER A 15 47.11 -38.77 -22.69
C SER A 15 47.14 -37.80 -23.87
N VAL A 16 46.08 -37.00 -24.09
CA VAL A 16 46.20 -35.63 -24.63
C VAL A 16 45.02 -34.76 -24.15
N ASP A 17 45.34 -33.84 -23.24
CA ASP A 17 44.81 -32.48 -22.97
C ASP A 17 43.31 -32.18 -22.87
N ALA A 18 42.82 -32.14 -21.63
CA ALA A 18 41.72 -31.26 -21.21
C ALA A 18 42.26 -30.22 -20.22
N HIS A 19 42.34 -28.96 -20.64
CA HIS A 19 42.66 -27.84 -19.75
C HIS A 19 41.46 -27.53 -18.82
N PRO A 20 41.69 -27.35 -17.50
CA PRO A 20 40.65 -26.97 -16.56
C PRO A 20 40.37 -25.47 -16.68
N ARG A 21 39.12 -25.08 -16.98
CA ARG A 21 38.68 -23.71 -16.66
C ARG A 21 38.45 -23.64 -15.16
N LEU A 22 39.45 -23.09 -14.47
CA LEU A 22 39.35 -22.57 -13.11
C LEU A 22 38.11 -21.67 -13.01
N GLY A 23 37.08 -22.12 -12.29
CA GLY A 23 35.99 -21.26 -11.86
C GLY A 23 36.56 -20.16 -10.95
N ARG A 24 36.26 -18.90 -11.27
CA ARG A 24 36.57 -17.76 -10.39
C ARG A 24 35.95 -18.01 -9.01
N PRO A 25 36.69 -17.80 -7.90
CA PRO A 25 36.10 -17.89 -6.57
C PRO A 25 35.03 -16.80 -6.41
N SER A 26 33.84 -17.20 -5.97
CA SER A 26 32.80 -16.29 -5.46
C SER A 26 33.41 -15.39 -4.39
N LYS A 27 33.41 -14.08 -4.62
CA LYS A 27 34.02 -13.08 -3.72
C LYS A 27 33.19 -12.74 -2.48
N TYR A 28 32.08 -13.45 -2.23
CA TYR A 28 31.24 -13.22 -1.07
C TYR A 28 31.14 -14.50 -0.22
N PRO A 29 31.75 -14.53 0.99
CA PRO A 29 31.56 -15.64 1.90
C PRO A 29 30.16 -15.59 2.49
N ARG A 30 29.45 -16.72 2.44
CA ARG A 30 28.24 -16.97 3.23
C ARG A 30 28.62 -17.01 4.71
N ARG A 31 28.28 -15.98 5.49
CA ARG A 31 28.23 -16.05 6.96
C ARG A 31 27.20 -15.06 7.51
N SER A 32 26.48 -15.53 8.53
CA SER A 32 25.44 -14.87 9.33
C SER A 32 25.97 -13.71 10.17
N VAL A 33 26.13 -12.52 9.58
CA VAL A 33 26.40 -11.28 10.32
C VAL A 33 25.25 -10.32 10.06
N ILE A 34 24.61 -9.83 11.13
CA ILE A 34 23.66 -8.71 11.07
C ILE A 34 24.43 -7.53 10.44
N GLU A 35 24.08 -7.12 9.23
CA GLU A 35 24.73 -6.00 8.55
C GLU A 35 24.50 -4.72 9.37
N LYS A 36 25.55 -4.23 10.03
CA LYS A 36 25.48 -2.98 10.81
C LYS A 36 25.30 -1.81 9.83
N ARG A 37 24.33 -0.94 10.12
CA ARG A 37 24.00 0.25 9.32
C ARG A 37 24.46 1.53 10.01
N ALA A 38 24.90 2.51 9.22
CA ALA A 38 25.30 3.86 9.65
C ALA A 38 24.81 4.90 8.63
N THR A 39 24.63 6.15 9.07
CA THR A 39 24.21 7.27 8.20
C THR A 39 25.43 7.97 7.60
N PRO A 40 25.43 8.29 6.29
CA PRO A 40 26.52 9.06 5.69
C PRO A 40 26.71 10.43 6.35
N ALA A 41 27.95 10.77 6.69
CA ALA A 41 28.29 12.08 7.23
C ALA A 41 28.11 13.14 6.13
N THR A 42 27.45 14.25 6.45
CA THR A 42 27.14 15.33 5.50
C THR A 42 28.40 16.02 4.97
N THR A 43 29.44 16.13 5.81
CA THR A 43 30.76 16.65 5.42
C THR A 43 31.87 15.84 6.06
N VAL A 44 32.98 15.69 5.34
CA VAL A 44 34.18 14.96 5.78
C VAL A 44 35.41 15.67 5.22
N SER A 45 36.27 16.20 6.09
CA SER A 45 37.55 16.83 5.71
C SER A 45 37.43 17.88 4.59
N GLY A 46 36.37 18.70 4.62
CA GLY A 46 36.10 19.74 3.61
C GLY A 46 35.39 19.27 2.34
N TRP A 47 35.08 17.97 2.23
CA TRP A 47 34.30 17.37 1.14
C TRP A 47 32.86 17.16 1.59
N SER A 48 31.91 17.38 0.69
CA SER A 48 30.48 17.21 0.99
C SER A 48 29.94 15.90 0.43
N TYR A 49 29.09 15.22 1.20
CA TYR A 49 28.33 14.09 0.71
C TYR A 49 27.30 14.55 -0.32
N ILE A 50 27.35 14.00 -1.53
CA ILE A 50 26.49 14.43 -2.64
C ILE A 50 25.38 13.42 -2.97
N GLY A 51 25.49 12.18 -2.50
CA GLY A 51 24.42 11.18 -2.55
C GLY A 51 24.93 9.74 -2.71
N CYS A 52 23.98 8.81 -2.73
CA CYS A 52 24.19 7.40 -3.05
C CYS A 52 24.05 7.16 -4.56
N TYR A 53 24.99 6.43 -5.17
CA TYR A 53 25.01 6.16 -6.61
C TYR A 53 25.12 4.66 -6.90
N LYS A 54 24.44 4.20 -7.95
CA LYS A 54 24.53 2.82 -8.46
C LYS A 54 25.92 2.57 -9.04
N ASP A 55 26.67 1.65 -8.43
CA ASP A 55 28.00 1.28 -8.88
C ASP A 55 28.04 -0.19 -9.26
N ASN A 56 28.01 -0.48 -10.55
CA ASN A 56 28.06 -1.86 -11.06
C ASN A 56 29.46 -2.16 -11.60
N GLY A 57 29.92 -3.40 -11.41
CA GLY A 57 31.27 -3.83 -11.79
C GLY A 57 31.71 -3.48 -13.22
N ASP A 58 30.76 -3.58 -14.16
CA ASP A 58 30.95 -3.31 -15.60
C ASP A 58 30.51 -1.89 -16.02
N ASP A 59 29.92 -1.12 -15.10
CA ASP A 59 29.38 0.23 -15.33
C ASP A 59 29.65 1.13 -14.10
N ARG A 60 30.94 1.41 -13.86
CA ARG A 60 31.40 2.15 -12.69
C ARG A 60 30.97 3.61 -12.70
N THR A 61 30.59 4.13 -11.54
CA THR A 61 30.25 5.53 -11.29
C THR A 61 31.50 6.39 -11.23
N LEU A 62 32.56 5.89 -10.57
CA LEU A 62 33.86 6.54 -10.46
C LEU A 62 34.92 5.65 -11.09
N SER A 63 35.51 6.11 -12.19
CA SER A 63 36.42 5.33 -13.04
C SER A 63 37.91 5.63 -12.82
N GLY A 64 38.26 6.37 -11.77
CA GLY A 64 39.64 6.71 -11.41
C GLY A 64 40.31 5.65 -10.54
N SER A 65 41.16 6.09 -9.61
CA SER A 65 41.90 5.18 -8.71
C SER A 65 40.99 4.48 -7.72
N LYS A 66 41.42 3.34 -7.15
CA LYS A 66 40.71 2.64 -6.09
C LYS A 66 41.64 2.06 -5.04
N GLU A 67 41.15 1.95 -3.82
CA GLU A 67 41.83 1.32 -2.68
C GLU A 67 40.85 0.45 -1.89
N ILE A 68 41.34 -0.66 -1.34
CA ILE A 68 40.59 -1.50 -0.40
C ILE A 68 41.45 -1.67 0.85
N THR A 69 40.94 -1.30 2.02
CA THR A 69 41.68 -1.44 3.28
C THR A 69 40.77 -1.73 4.46
N SER A 70 41.20 -2.61 5.38
CA SER A 70 40.43 -2.93 6.57
C SER A 70 40.21 -1.77 7.53
N THR A 71 40.92 -0.65 7.35
CA THR A 71 40.77 0.57 8.14
C THR A 71 39.98 1.65 7.40
N MET A 72 39.19 1.29 6.38
CA MET A 72 38.45 2.25 5.56
C MET A 72 37.46 3.07 6.41
N THR A 73 37.45 4.37 6.18
CA THR A 73 36.50 5.36 6.70
C THR A 73 36.25 6.42 5.61
N PRO A 74 35.20 7.24 5.70
CA PRO A 74 35.00 8.35 4.78
C PRO A 74 36.19 9.31 4.75
N SER A 75 36.80 9.58 5.90
CA SER A 75 37.98 10.46 5.99
C SER A 75 39.22 9.86 5.33
N ALA A 76 39.42 8.54 5.46
CA ALA A 76 40.49 7.84 4.76
C ALA A 76 40.30 7.86 3.24
N CYS A 77 39.08 7.59 2.76
CA CYS A 77 38.78 7.59 1.32
C CYS A 77 38.91 8.98 0.69
N VAL A 78 38.38 10.02 1.36
CA VAL A 78 38.54 11.41 0.93
C VAL A 78 40.02 11.82 0.91
N ALA A 79 40.79 11.48 1.94
CA ALA A 79 42.22 11.79 2.00
C ALA A 79 42.98 11.11 0.84
N TYR A 80 42.74 9.81 0.61
CA TYR A 80 43.31 9.04 -0.48
C TYR A 80 43.03 9.66 -1.85
N CYS A 81 41.75 9.90 -2.18
CA CYS A 81 41.38 10.48 -3.47
C CYS A 81 41.90 11.92 -3.63
N SER A 82 41.91 12.70 -2.55
CA SER A 82 42.44 14.07 -2.59
C SER A 82 43.95 14.11 -2.84
N GLY A 83 44.71 13.19 -2.24
CA GLY A 83 46.17 13.09 -2.40
C GLY A 83 46.59 12.70 -3.82
N LEU A 84 45.69 12.05 -4.55
CA LEU A 84 45.85 11.69 -5.96
C LEU A 84 45.27 12.74 -6.92
N GLY A 85 44.78 13.88 -6.41
CA GLY A 85 44.26 14.98 -7.22
C GLY A 85 42.84 14.79 -7.74
N TYR A 86 42.11 13.77 -7.29
CA TYR A 86 40.71 13.57 -7.70
C TYR A 86 39.75 14.54 -7.01
N SER A 87 38.57 14.73 -7.61
CA SER A 87 37.52 15.63 -7.11
C SER A 87 36.33 14.89 -6.49
N TYR A 88 36.20 13.58 -6.73
CA TYR A 88 35.17 12.70 -6.16
C TYR A 88 35.81 11.51 -5.44
N ALA A 89 35.22 11.13 -4.31
CA ALA A 89 35.59 9.98 -3.50
C ALA A 89 34.32 9.21 -3.14
N GLY A 90 34.25 7.92 -3.46
CA GLY A 90 33.08 7.09 -3.25
C GLY A 90 33.43 5.86 -2.42
N LEU A 91 32.64 5.58 -1.39
CA LEU A 91 32.82 4.40 -0.55
C LEU A 91 31.83 3.31 -0.93
N GLU A 92 32.30 2.06 -1.03
CA GLU A 92 31.50 0.88 -1.35
C GLU A 92 31.83 -0.27 -0.37
N TYR A 93 30.84 -1.14 -0.13
CA TYR A 93 31.04 -2.47 0.44
C TYR A 93 31.95 -2.56 1.67
N TYR A 94 31.72 -1.72 2.69
CA TYR A 94 32.42 -1.71 3.99
C TYR A 94 33.87 -1.21 3.97
N ASP A 95 34.67 -1.56 2.95
CA ASP A 95 36.12 -1.34 2.93
C ASP A 95 36.72 -0.86 1.60
N GLU A 96 35.89 -0.53 0.61
CA GLU A 96 36.34 -0.11 -0.71
C GLU A 96 36.18 1.40 -0.90
N CYS A 97 37.17 2.02 -1.55
CA CYS A 97 37.19 3.43 -1.91
C CYS A 97 37.49 3.56 -3.41
N TYR A 98 36.72 4.41 -4.09
CA TYR A 98 36.81 4.68 -5.52
C TYR A 98 36.93 6.19 -5.75
N CYS A 99 37.81 6.61 -6.64
CA CYS A 99 38.07 8.00 -6.94
C CYS A 99 37.63 8.35 -8.37
N GLY A 100 37.29 9.61 -8.63
CA GLY A 100 36.95 10.06 -9.97
C GLY A 100 36.97 11.59 -10.11
N ASN A 101 36.85 12.05 -11.35
CA ASN A 101 36.75 13.48 -11.68
C ASN A 101 35.43 13.85 -12.35
N SER A 102 34.58 12.87 -12.61
CA SER A 102 33.24 13.01 -13.15
C SER A 102 32.31 12.02 -12.47
N ILE A 103 31.03 12.34 -12.49
CA ILE A 103 29.96 11.47 -12.00
C ILE A 103 28.79 11.52 -12.96
N ASP A 104 28.18 10.36 -13.21
CA ASP A 104 26.93 10.27 -13.95
C ASP A 104 25.75 10.47 -12.99
N SER A 105 25.07 11.61 -13.10
CA SER A 105 23.95 11.96 -12.24
C SER A 105 22.73 11.05 -12.44
N THR A 106 22.62 10.35 -13.56
CA THR A 106 21.54 9.38 -13.80
C THR A 106 21.67 8.12 -12.94
N LYS A 107 22.86 7.89 -12.37
CA LYS A 107 23.12 6.77 -11.46
C LYS A 107 22.73 7.06 -10.00
N LEU A 108 22.21 8.24 -9.69
CA LEU A 108 21.73 8.58 -8.34
C LEU A 108 20.67 7.58 -7.87
N ASP A 109 20.79 7.12 -6.63
CA ASP A 109 19.91 6.18 -5.95
C ASP A 109 19.56 6.69 -4.54
N VAL A 110 18.68 5.98 -3.84
CA VAL A 110 18.26 6.34 -2.49
C VAL A 110 19.37 6.08 -1.45
N ASP A 111 19.59 7.04 -0.55
CA ASP A 111 20.68 7.00 0.43
C ASP A 111 20.60 5.80 1.40
N THR A 112 19.41 5.21 1.58
CA THR A 112 19.22 3.98 2.39
C THR A 112 19.97 2.76 1.85
N ARG A 113 20.46 2.83 0.60
CA ARG A 113 21.29 1.79 -0.02
C ARG A 113 22.79 2.03 0.13
N CYS A 114 23.21 3.14 0.76
CA CYS A 114 24.60 3.48 1.03
C CYS A 114 24.92 3.55 2.55
N GLN A 115 24.32 2.65 3.34
CA GLN A 115 24.38 2.67 4.80
C GLN A 115 25.27 1.59 5.44
N PHE A 116 26.08 0.84 4.69
CA PHE A 116 26.93 -0.19 5.27
C PHE A 116 27.96 0.44 6.20
N ALA A 117 28.07 -0.07 7.43
CA ALA A 117 29.02 0.45 8.40
C ALA A 117 30.47 0.26 7.92
N CYS A 118 31.31 1.28 8.02
CA CYS A 118 32.71 1.20 7.63
C CYS A 118 33.47 0.17 8.47
N LYS A 119 34.40 -0.54 7.84
CA LYS A 119 35.24 -1.53 8.52
C LYS A 119 36.25 -0.88 9.47
N GLY A 120 36.72 0.34 9.15
CA GLY A 120 37.59 1.14 10.00
C GLY A 120 36.87 1.85 11.15
N ASP A 121 35.57 2.14 11.00
CA ASP A 121 34.73 2.72 12.05
C ASP A 121 33.24 2.37 11.82
N SER A 122 32.71 1.47 12.65
CA SER A 122 31.34 0.97 12.45
C SER A 122 30.23 2.01 12.70
N SER A 123 30.56 3.21 13.18
CA SER A 123 29.62 4.33 13.33
C SER A 123 29.45 5.15 12.04
N GLN A 124 30.30 4.94 11.03
CA GLN A 124 30.35 5.72 9.79
C GLN A 124 29.87 4.88 8.60
N ALA A 125 29.33 5.50 7.55
CA ALA A 125 28.81 4.79 6.38
C ALA A 125 29.85 4.66 5.25
N CYS A 126 29.96 3.47 4.69
CA CYS A 126 30.87 3.06 3.60
C CYS A 126 30.08 2.37 2.47
N GLY A 127 29.07 3.08 1.94
CA GLY A 127 28.33 2.64 0.76
C GLY A 127 27.43 1.44 0.99
N GLY A 128 27.27 0.59 0.00
CA GLY A 128 26.46 -0.63 0.06
C GLY A 128 26.84 -1.63 -1.02
N VAL A 129 26.04 -2.69 -1.19
CA VAL A 129 26.24 -3.66 -2.28
C VAL A 129 25.95 -2.97 -3.61
N THR A 130 26.95 -2.83 -4.49
CA THR A 130 26.82 -2.15 -5.80
C THR A 130 26.42 -0.68 -5.67
N ARG A 131 26.82 -0.02 -4.57
CA ARG A 131 26.34 1.33 -4.20
C ARG A 131 27.44 2.18 -3.58
N LEU A 132 27.77 3.28 -4.25
CA LEU A 132 28.78 4.23 -3.81
C LEU A 132 28.13 5.39 -3.04
N GLY A 133 28.54 5.56 -1.78
CA GLY A 133 28.31 6.82 -1.08
C GLY A 133 29.36 7.84 -1.50
N VAL A 134 28.98 8.88 -2.25
CA VAL A 134 29.93 9.78 -2.92
C VAL A 134 30.09 11.12 -2.20
N TYR A 135 31.34 11.53 -2.05
CA TYR A 135 31.80 12.83 -1.55
C TYR A 135 32.47 13.64 -2.65
N TYR A 136 32.27 14.97 -2.63
CA TYR A 136 32.83 15.90 -3.62
C TYR A 136 33.65 17.03 -2.97
N LYS A 137 34.79 17.34 -3.56
CA LYS A 137 35.78 18.33 -3.09
C LYS A 137 35.30 19.78 -3.14
N GLY A 138 34.37 20.11 -4.04
CA GLY A 138 33.93 21.50 -4.27
C GLY A 138 32.87 22.03 -3.31
N GLY A 139 32.47 21.26 -2.29
CA GLY A 139 31.46 21.66 -1.31
C GLY A 139 31.91 22.67 -0.25
N SER A 140 33.19 23.06 -0.23
CA SER A 140 33.69 24.18 0.57
C SER A 140 33.93 25.41 -0.31
N THR A 141 32.91 25.84 -1.05
CA THR A 141 32.86 27.24 -1.52
C THR A 141 31.68 27.90 -0.84
N SER A 142 32.01 28.76 0.11
CA SER A 142 31.17 29.90 0.50
C SER A 142 30.95 30.77 -0.74
N THR A 143 30.08 30.33 -1.64
CA THR A 143 29.38 31.26 -2.54
C THR A 143 28.40 32.00 -1.64
N SER A 144 28.39 33.33 -1.73
CA SER A 144 27.55 34.22 -0.94
C SER A 144 26.07 34.06 -1.30
N ALA A 145 25.51 32.87 -1.06
CA ALA A 145 24.12 32.56 -1.30
C ALA A 145 23.28 33.46 -0.39
N THR A 146 22.64 34.45 -0.98
CA THR A 146 21.90 35.46 -0.23
C THR A 146 20.44 35.06 -0.19
N TYR A 147 19.86 34.92 1.00
CA TYR A 147 18.44 34.65 1.12
C TYR A 147 17.64 35.84 0.55
N VAL A 148 16.83 35.55 -0.47
CA VAL A 148 16.06 36.55 -1.23
C VAL A 148 14.66 36.71 -0.66
N GLY A 149 14.10 35.65 -0.08
CA GLY A 149 12.78 35.68 0.56
C GLY A 149 11.97 34.42 0.34
N CYS A 150 10.74 34.43 0.87
CA CYS A 150 9.76 33.38 0.69
C CYS A 150 8.86 33.65 -0.53
N TYR A 151 8.57 32.62 -1.32
CA TYR A 151 7.76 32.72 -2.54
C TYR A 151 6.69 31.63 -2.57
N LYS A 152 5.51 31.96 -3.12
CA LYS A 152 4.42 31.00 -3.35
C LYS A 152 4.82 30.04 -4.46
N ASP A 153 4.90 28.76 -4.13
CA ASP A 153 5.27 27.70 -5.05
C ASP A 153 4.14 26.69 -5.16
N ASN A 154 3.38 26.71 -6.26
CA ASN A 154 2.29 25.77 -6.50
C ASN A 154 2.74 24.74 -7.53
N GLY A 155 2.41 23.46 -7.30
CA GLY A 155 2.83 22.32 -8.11
C GLY A 155 2.83 22.54 -9.63
N ASP A 156 1.76 23.17 -10.15
CA ASP A 156 1.54 23.44 -11.58
C ASP A 156 1.91 24.88 -12.01
N ASN A 157 2.39 25.73 -11.09
CA ASN A 157 2.86 27.09 -11.32
C ASN A 157 4.14 27.35 -10.50
N ARG A 158 5.19 26.58 -10.78
CA ARG A 158 6.45 26.60 -10.03
C ARG A 158 7.19 27.92 -10.17
N THR A 159 7.88 28.28 -9.10
CA THR A 159 8.64 29.52 -8.91
C THR A 159 10.03 29.37 -9.51
N LEU A 160 10.67 28.22 -9.29
CA LEU A 160 11.94 27.84 -9.91
C LEU A 160 11.71 26.57 -10.74
N ASN A 161 11.91 26.68 -12.06
CA ASN A 161 11.52 25.66 -13.04
C ASN A 161 12.71 24.82 -13.57
N GLY A 162 13.85 24.84 -12.88
CA GLY A 162 15.06 24.10 -13.24
C GLY A 162 15.16 22.74 -12.56
N SER A 163 16.39 22.26 -12.34
CA SER A 163 16.66 20.96 -11.71
C SER A 163 16.13 20.87 -10.28
N LYS A 164 15.80 19.65 -9.82
CA LYS A 164 15.33 19.40 -8.45
C LYS A 164 16.08 18.25 -7.78
N LYS A 165 16.22 18.34 -6.46
CA LYS A 165 16.81 17.30 -5.60
C LYS A 165 16.01 17.18 -4.31
N ILE A 166 15.70 15.96 -3.90
CA ILE A 166 15.15 15.67 -2.56
C ILE A 166 16.22 14.93 -1.77
N SER A 167 16.46 15.32 -0.52
CA SER A 167 17.46 14.65 0.33
C SER A 167 17.10 14.73 1.82
N ASN A 168 17.20 13.62 2.53
CA ASN A 168 17.03 13.60 3.99
C ASN A 168 18.16 14.31 4.76
N THR A 169 19.19 14.79 4.07
CA THR A 169 20.25 15.64 4.63
C THR A 169 20.21 17.06 4.07
N MET A 170 19.06 17.47 3.52
CA MET A 170 18.92 18.79 2.91
C MET A 170 19.18 19.90 3.92
N THR A 171 19.93 20.91 3.49
CA THR A 171 20.20 22.17 4.19
C THR A 171 20.26 23.27 3.13
N PRO A 172 20.18 24.57 3.49
CA PRO A 172 20.37 25.65 2.53
C PRO A 172 21.71 25.51 1.80
N SER A 173 22.78 25.16 2.52
CA SER A 173 24.09 24.90 1.94
C SER A 173 24.04 23.78 0.87
N VAL A 174 23.47 22.62 1.22
CA VAL A 174 23.32 21.48 0.29
C VAL A 174 22.53 21.86 -0.96
N CYS A 175 21.44 22.62 -0.82
CA CYS A 175 20.65 23.06 -1.95
C CYS A 175 21.38 24.12 -2.80
N THR A 176 21.98 25.12 -2.16
CA THR A 176 22.70 26.19 -2.86
C THR A 176 23.92 25.68 -3.60
N SER A 177 24.68 24.73 -3.03
CA SER A 177 25.81 24.07 -3.70
C SER A 177 25.36 23.14 -4.83
N TYR A 178 24.24 22.44 -4.67
CA TYR A 178 23.66 21.62 -5.74
C TYR A 178 23.27 22.49 -6.95
N CYS A 179 22.54 23.59 -6.72
CA CYS A 179 22.08 24.45 -7.79
C CYS A 179 23.21 25.30 -8.41
N SER A 180 24.16 25.80 -7.61
CA SER A 180 25.31 26.55 -8.13
C SER A 180 26.27 25.65 -8.91
N GLY A 181 26.47 24.40 -8.46
CA GLY A 181 27.25 23.39 -9.18
C GLY A 181 26.66 23.00 -10.54
N LEU A 182 25.37 23.26 -10.75
CA LEU A 182 24.66 23.08 -12.02
C LEU A 182 24.54 24.39 -12.84
N GLY A 183 25.11 25.49 -12.36
CA GLY A 183 25.13 26.78 -13.06
C GLY A 183 23.83 27.59 -12.98
N TYR A 184 22.94 27.30 -12.03
CA TYR A 184 21.69 28.05 -11.86
C TYR A 184 21.89 29.36 -11.07
N ALA A 185 21.08 30.37 -11.37
CA ALA A 185 21.13 31.67 -10.67
C ALA A 185 20.45 31.66 -9.28
N TYR A 186 19.49 30.75 -9.07
CA TYR A 186 18.71 30.64 -7.84
C TYR A 186 18.60 29.19 -7.36
N ALA A 187 18.56 29.04 -6.04
CA ALA A 187 18.19 27.82 -5.33
C ALA A 187 16.99 28.10 -4.45
N GLY A 188 16.07 27.16 -4.31
CA GLY A 188 14.86 27.29 -3.51
C GLY A 188 14.65 26.03 -2.69
N LEU A 189 14.43 26.20 -1.39
CA LEU A 189 14.12 25.09 -0.50
C LEU A 189 12.63 25.06 -0.19
N GLU A 190 12.01 23.89 -0.34
CA GLU A 190 10.61 23.64 -0.01
C GLU A 190 10.51 22.43 0.90
N TYR A 191 9.48 22.40 1.74
CA TYR A 191 9.02 21.18 2.40
C TYR A 191 10.09 20.34 3.11
N TYR A 192 10.96 20.97 3.89
CA TYR A 192 12.02 20.34 4.71
C TYR A 192 13.22 19.75 3.95
N ASP A 193 12.99 19.05 2.83
CA ASP A 193 14.00 18.25 2.12
C ASP A 193 14.12 18.50 0.62
N GLU A 194 13.27 19.37 0.07
CA GLU A 194 13.22 19.61 -1.37
C GLU A 194 14.07 20.82 -1.74
N CYS A 195 14.83 20.66 -2.82
CA CYS A 195 15.63 21.70 -3.44
C CYS A 195 15.23 21.87 -4.90
N TYR A 196 14.96 23.10 -5.29
CA TYR A 196 14.58 23.51 -6.64
C TYR A 196 15.56 24.55 -7.15
N CYS A 197 16.04 24.39 -8.37
CA CYS A 197 16.96 25.33 -9.01
C CYS A 197 16.22 26.15 -10.07
N GLY A 198 16.69 27.35 -10.39
CA GLY A 198 16.11 28.14 -11.47
C GLY A 198 16.97 29.32 -11.88
N ASN A 199 16.66 29.90 -13.04
CA ASN A 199 17.39 31.06 -13.59
C ASN A 199 16.58 32.36 -13.56
N SER A 200 15.30 32.28 -13.21
CA SER A 200 14.40 33.42 -13.11
C SER A 200 13.54 33.30 -11.85
N LEU A 201 13.17 34.45 -11.31
CA LEU A 201 12.34 34.56 -10.11
C LEU A 201 11.24 35.59 -10.36
N ASP A 202 9.99 35.16 -10.23
CA ASP A 202 8.82 36.02 -10.36
C ASP A 202 8.52 36.73 -9.03
N SER A 203 8.81 38.02 -8.96
CA SER A 203 8.60 38.83 -7.75
C SER A 203 7.13 38.95 -7.34
N SER A 204 6.18 38.73 -8.25
CA SER A 204 4.74 38.74 -7.91
C SER A 204 4.32 37.56 -7.02
N LYS A 205 5.16 36.52 -6.95
CA LYS A 205 4.96 35.35 -6.08
C LYS A 205 5.50 35.55 -4.67
N ALA A 206 6.06 36.71 -4.33
CA ALA A 206 6.58 36.96 -2.99
C ALA A 206 5.51 36.66 -1.90
N ALA A 207 5.94 36.01 -0.85
CA ALA A 207 5.16 35.61 0.32
C ALA A 207 5.83 36.12 1.60
N ASP A 208 5.09 36.09 2.70
CA ASP A 208 5.63 36.44 3.99
C ASP A 208 6.69 35.41 4.44
N ASN A 209 7.85 35.88 4.92
CA ASN A 209 8.95 35.02 5.34
C ASN A 209 8.55 34.04 6.46
N SER A 210 7.55 34.36 7.28
CA SER A 210 6.99 33.46 8.30
C SER A 210 6.41 32.17 7.70
N GLN A 211 6.10 32.14 6.41
CA GLN A 211 5.58 30.97 5.71
C GLN A 211 6.69 30.04 5.19
N CYS A 212 7.96 30.44 5.30
CA CYS A 212 9.14 29.66 4.93
C CYS A 212 10.00 29.27 6.15
N GLN A 213 9.37 28.74 7.20
CA GLN A 213 10.01 28.49 8.50
C GLN A 213 10.23 27.02 8.84
N TYR A 214 10.02 26.11 7.88
CA TYR A 214 10.17 24.66 8.08
C TYR A 214 11.64 24.33 8.35
N ALA A 215 11.88 23.47 9.33
CA ALA A 215 13.23 23.05 9.69
C ALA A 215 13.83 22.16 8.60
N CYS A 216 15.11 22.29 8.30
CA CYS A 216 15.75 21.43 7.32
C CYS A 216 15.94 19.99 7.83
N THR A 217 15.80 18.99 6.96
CA THR A 217 16.01 17.58 7.34
C THR A 217 17.46 17.26 7.71
N GLY A 218 18.42 17.94 7.08
CA GLY A 218 19.85 17.79 7.38
C GLY A 218 20.37 18.63 8.54
N ASP A 219 19.65 19.68 8.93
CA ASP A 219 19.96 20.51 10.10
C ASP A 219 18.71 21.26 10.57
N SER A 220 18.11 20.77 11.66
CA SER A 220 16.86 21.35 12.19
C SER A 220 16.98 22.79 12.69
N SER A 221 18.20 23.32 12.86
CA SER A 221 18.44 24.73 13.21
C SER A 221 18.28 25.68 12.02
N GLN A 222 18.25 25.16 10.79
CA GLN A 222 18.15 25.90 9.53
C GLN A 222 16.75 25.81 8.92
N LYS A 223 16.45 26.70 7.96
CA LYS A 223 15.12 26.83 7.34
C LYS A 223 15.08 26.37 5.89
N CYS A 224 14.09 25.55 5.54
CA CYS A 224 13.90 24.87 4.25
C CYS A 224 12.47 25.06 3.72
N GLY A 225 12.02 26.32 3.61
CA GLY A 225 10.73 26.65 3.00
C GLY A 225 9.51 26.34 3.85
N GLY A 226 8.41 25.94 3.21
CA GLY A 226 7.12 25.59 3.82
C GLY A 226 6.20 24.88 2.82
N VAL A 227 4.95 24.60 3.20
CA VAL A 227 3.95 23.99 2.30
C VAL A 227 3.61 24.96 1.18
N THR A 228 3.88 24.62 -0.08
CA THR A 228 3.70 25.50 -1.25
C THR A 228 4.49 26.81 -1.14
N ARG A 229 5.61 26.80 -0.43
CA ARG A 229 6.39 27.98 -0.05
C ARG A 229 7.88 27.72 -0.18
N LEU A 230 8.47 28.39 -1.15
CA LEU A 230 9.87 28.21 -1.50
C LEU A 230 10.72 29.30 -0.84
N GLY A 231 11.65 28.89 0.02
CA GLY A 231 12.69 29.77 0.57
C GLY A 231 13.82 29.92 -0.44
N VAL A 232 13.90 31.07 -1.10
CA VAL A 232 14.78 31.27 -2.27
C VAL A 232 16.07 31.97 -1.88
N TYR A 233 17.18 31.49 -2.43
CA TYR A 233 18.54 32.01 -2.31
C TYR A 233 19.06 32.39 -3.70
N SER A 234 19.68 33.57 -3.80
CA SER A 234 20.41 34.03 -4.99
C SER A 234 21.84 33.54 -4.91
N LEU A 235 22.35 32.94 -5.99
CA LEU A 235 23.64 32.24 -6.02
C LEU A 235 24.81 33.07 -6.58
N GLY A 236 24.54 34.28 -7.08
CA GLY A 236 25.53 35.14 -7.77
C GLY A 236 25.86 34.64 -9.19
N SER A 237 25.75 35.52 -10.19
CA SER A 237 25.73 35.17 -11.64
C SER A 237 26.93 34.38 -12.19
N PRO A 238 26.68 33.66 -13.30
CA PRO A 238 27.36 33.99 -14.56
C PRO A 238 26.39 34.39 -15.70
N THR A 239 26.95 35.24 -16.56
CA THR A 239 26.54 36.00 -17.75
C THR A 239 25.40 35.51 -18.67
N THR A 240 24.57 36.51 -19.00
CA THR A 240 23.54 36.75 -20.04
C THR A 240 23.58 35.98 -21.38
N THR A 241 22.41 35.59 -21.90
CA THR A 241 21.99 35.92 -23.28
C THR A 241 20.47 35.92 -23.45
N THR A 242 19.95 37.02 -24.01
CA THR A 242 18.55 37.38 -24.27
C THR A 242 18.01 36.82 -25.59
N THR A 243 16.72 36.43 -25.63
CA THR A 243 15.86 36.53 -26.83
C THR A 243 14.38 36.72 -26.43
N THR A 244 13.65 37.44 -27.28
CA THR A 244 12.46 38.26 -27.01
C THR A 244 11.13 37.69 -27.56
N SER A 245 10.06 37.74 -26.74
CA SER A 245 8.60 37.98 -27.03
C SER A 245 7.81 37.05 -28.00
N PRO A 246 6.45 37.01 -28.00
CA PRO A 246 5.47 37.88 -27.32
C PRO A 246 4.29 37.20 -26.58
N ALA A 247 3.49 38.06 -25.95
CA ALA A 247 2.42 37.84 -24.97
C ALA A 247 1.14 37.12 -25.46
N SER A 248 0.39 36.54 -24.52
CA SER A 248 -1.06 36.38 -24.65
C SER A 248 -1.80 36.61 -23.34
N SER A 249 -2.94 37.26 -23.52
CA SER A 249 -3.74 38.07 -22.60
C SER A 249 -4.57 37.29 -21.61
N THR A 250 -4.72 37.86 -20.42
CA THR A 250 -5.69 37.51 -19.39
C THR A 250 -7.12 37.89 -19.81
N THR A 251 -8.10 37.02 -19.54
CA THR A 251 -9.51 37.40 -19.55
C THR A 251 -10.27 36.65 -18.46
N SER A 252 -10.98 37.40 -17.63
CA SER A 252 -11.86 36.94 -16.55
C SER A 252 -13.27 36.67 -17.10
N THR A 253 -13.92 35.59 -16.65
CA THR A 253 -15.32 35.27 -17.06
C THR A 253 -16.14 34.55 -15.98
N SER A 254 -17.45 34.83 -16.02
CA SER A 254 -18.53 34.62 -15.04
C SER A 254 -18.98 33.17 -14.83
N ALA A 255 -19.72 32.94 -13.73
CA ALA A 255 -20.10 31.62 -13.20
C ALA A 255 -21.11 30.82 -14.07
N ALA A 256 -20.83 29.52 -14.21
CA ALA A 256 -21.68 28.52 -14.87
C ALA A 256 -22.98 28.20 -14.09
N THR A 257 -24.03 27.77 -14.80
CA THR A 257 -25.35 27.44 -14.21
C THR A 257 -25.62 25.93 -14.23
N TYR A 258 -26.04 25.33 -13.11
CA TYR A 258 -26.41 23.91 -13.08
C TYR A 258 -27.74 23.67 -13.79
N VAL A 259 -27.75 22.74 -14.75
CA VAL A 259 -28.90 22.43 -15.62
C VAL A 259 -29.67 21.20 -15.13
N GLY A 260 -28.97 20.23 -14.54
CA GLY A 260 -29.60 19.04 -13.97
C GLY A 260 -28.74 17.78 -14.08
N CYS A 261 -29.32 16.68 -13.61
CA CYS A 261 -28.73 15.34 -13.70
C CYS A 261 -29.16 14.63 -14.99
N TYR A 262 -28.23 13.96 -15.66
CA TYR A 262 -28.49 13.22 -16.90
C TYR A 262 -27.91 11.81 -16.84
N LYS A 263 -28.55 10.86 -17.52
CA LYS A 263 -28.05 9.49 -17.67
C LYS A 263 -26.84 9.51 -18.59
N ASP A 264 -25.68 9.09 -18.06
CA ASP A 264 -24.43 9.01 -18.80
C ASP A 264 -23.91 7.58 -18.77
N ASN A 265 -23.97 6.89 -19.91
CA ASN A 265 -23.47 5.53 -20.04
C ASN A 265 -22.26 5.54 -20.97
N GLY A 266 -21.20 4.81 -20.63
CA GLY A 266 -19.91 4.77 -21.33
C GLY A 266 -19.97 4.81 -22.86
N ASP A 267 -20.89 4.05 -23.47
CA ASP A 267 -21.08 3.94 -24.92
C ASP A 267 -22.12 4.91 -25.53
N ASN A 268 -22.87 5.64 -24.68
CA ASN A 268 -23.88 6.63 -25.06
C ASN A 268 -23.77 7.88 -24.19
N ARG A 269 -22.60 8.53 -24.28
CA ARG A 269 -22.25 9.71 -23.50
C ARG A 269 -23.16 10.92 -23.80
N THR A 270 -23.34 11.75 -22.79
CA THR A 270 -24.21 12.92 -22.75
C THR A 270 -23.45 14.15 -23.23
N LEU A 271 -22.16 14.25 -22.88
CA LEU A 271 -21.24 15.28 -23.33
C LEU A 271 -20.05 14.63 -24.04
N ASN A 272 -19.99 14.75 -25.36
CA ASN A 272 -19.07 13.99 -26.23
C ASN A 272 -17.82 14.79 -26.65
N GLY A 273 -17.50 15.87 -25.95
CA GLY A 273 -16.35 16.73 -26.22
C GLY A 273 -15.10 16.30 -25.44
N SER A 274 -14.33 17.28 -24.96
CA SER A 274 -13.10 17.02 -24.20
C SER A 274 -13.39 16.46 -22.81
N LYS A 275 -12.40 15.78 -22.21
CA LYS A 275 -12.51 15.22 -20.86
C LYS A 275 -11.24 15.40 -20.04
N LYS A 276 -11.40 15.54 -18.73
CA LYS A 276 -10.31 15.66 -17.75
C LYS A 276 -10.65 14.88 -16.49
N ILE A 277 -9.69 14.12 -15.98
CA ILE A 277 -9.74 13.50 -14.64
C ILE A 277 -8.82 14.30 -13.74
N SER A 278 -9.25 14.62 -12.52
CA SER A 278 -8.44 15.40 -11.59
C SER A 278 -8.79 15.08 -10.14
N SER A 279 -7.79 14.73 -9.33
CA SER A 279 -7.97 14.55 -7.88
C SER A 279 -8.42 15.82 -7.14
N SER A 280 -8.34 17.00 -7.77
CA SER A 280 -8.86 18.27 -7.27
C SER A 280 -10.16 18.70 -7.97
N MET A 281 -10.89 17.78 -8.63
CA MET A 281 -12.08 18.12 -9.39
C MET A 281 -13.16 18.74 -8.51
N THR A 282 -13.73 19.84 -8.97
CA THR A 282 -14.94 20.49 -8.45
C THR A 282 -15.77 20.94 -9.64
N ALA A 283 -17.02 21.35 -9.41
CA ALA A 283 -17.82 21.94 -10.48
C ALA A 283 -17.09 23.13 -11.11
N SER A 284 -16.45 23.99 -10.32
CA SER A 284 -15.69 25.15 -10.79
C SER A 284 -14.47 24.77 -11.63
N VAL A 285 -13.73 23.74 -11.23
CA VAL A 285 -12.57 23.22 -11.98
C VAL A 285 -13.02 22.67 -13.34
N CYS A 286 -14.13 21.93 -13.38
CA CYS A 286 -14.68 21.41 -14.63
C CYS A 286 -15.22 22.51 -15.54
N ASN A 287 -15.99 23.44 -14.99
CA ASN A 287 -16.55 24.58 -15.73
C ASN A 287 -15.44 25.47 -16.32
N SER A 288 -14.37 25.72 -15.58
CA SER A 288 -13.22 26.51 -16.05
C SER A 288 -12.42 25.79 -17.13
N TYR A 289 -12.25 24.47 -17.00
CA TYR A 289 -11.60 23.65 -18.00
C TYR A 289 -12.38 23.64 -19.32
N CYS A 290 -13.69 23.37 -19.28
CA CYS A 290 -14.51 23.29 -20.49
C CYS A 290 -14.74 24.66 -21.16
N SER A 291 -14.93 25.72 -20.37
CA SER A 291 -15.06 27.09 -20.91
C SER A 291 -13.75 27.58 -21.51
N GLY A 292 -12.60 27.26 -20.90
CA GLY A 292 -11.27 27.56 -21.45
C GLY A 292 -10.98 26.87 -22.79
N LEU A 293 -11.72 25.81 -23.11
CA LEU A 293 -11.68 25.09 -24.38
C LEU A 293 -12.83 25.50 -25.34
N GLY A 294 -13.67 26.46 -24.96
CA GLY A 294 -14.75 26.98 -25.80
C GLY A 294 -16.01 26.12 -25.90
N TYR A 295 -16.24 25.19 -24.96
CA TYR A 295 -17.45 24.35 -24.96
C TYR A 295 -18.66 25.06 -24.33
N ALA A 296 -19.88 24.71 -24.78
CA ALA A 296 -21.13 25.28 -24.26
C ALA A 296 -21.62 24.62 -22.95
N TYR A 297 -21.19 23.40 -22.66
CA TYR A 297 -21.56 22.64 -21.47
C TYR A 297 -20.34 21.98 -20.83
N ALA A 298 -20.37 21.90 -19.51
CA ALA A 298 -19.49 21.09 -18.68
C ALA A 298 -20.34 20.10 -17.89
N GLY A 299 -19.78 18.95 -17.52
CA GLY A 299 -20.47 17.97 -16.70
C GLY A 299 -19.51 17.21 -15.83
N THR A 300 -19.86 17.08 -14.56
CA THR A 300 -19.07 16.35 -13.57
C THR A 300 -19.66 14.97 -13.31
N GLU A 301 -18.81 13.95 -13.28
CA GLU A 301 -19.18 12.56 -13.04
C GLU A 301 -18.17 11.89 -12.10
N TYR A 302 -18.62 10.85 -11.39
CA TYR A 302 -17.78 9.93 -10.64
C TYR A 302 -16.66 10.56 -9.79
N TYR A 303 -17.02 11.56 -8.97
CA TYR A 303 -16.12 12.27 -8.05
C TYR A 303 -15.08 13.17 -8.73
N ASP A 304 -14.28 12.66 -9.66
CA ASP A 304 -13.08 13.31 -10.20
C ASP A 304 -13.09 13.58 -11.71
N GLU A 305 -14.17 13.22 -12.40
CA GLU A 305 -14.27 13.31 -13.85
C GLU A 305 -15.01 14.58 -14.31
N CYS A 306 -14.50 15.15 -15.40
CA CYS A 306 -15.09 16.28 -16.09
C CYS A 306 -15.22 15.98 -17.57
N TYR A 307 -16.39 16.25 -18.13
CA TYR A 307 -16.73 16.09 -19.53
C TYR A 307 -17.26 17.41 -20.09
N CYS A 308 -16.84 17.75 -21.30
CA CYS A 308 -17.26 18.96 -22.00
C CYS A 308 -18.13 18.59 -23.20
N GLY A 309 -19.02 19.47 -23.62
CA GLY A 309 -19.85 19.24 -24.81
C GLY A 309 -20.49 20.51 -25.35
N ASN A 310 -20.98 20.44 -26.59
CA ASN A 310 -21.68 21.56 -27.24
C ASN A 310 -23.18 21.32 -27.43
N THR A 311 -23.64 20.11 -27.13
CA THR A 311 -25.04 19.70 -27.25
C THR A 311 -25.44 18.91 -26.02
N LEU A 312 -26.73 18.99 -25.66
CA LEU A 312 -27.31 18.29 -24.52
C LEU A 312 -28.65 17.69 -24.94
N ASP A 313 -28.77 16.37 -24.84
CA ASP A 313 -30.00 15.64 -25.14
C ASP A 313 -30.93 15.62 -23.91
N SER A 314 -32.01 16.39 -23.97
CA SER A 314 -32.97 16.51 -22.87
C SER A 314 -33.72 15.21 -22.55
N SER A 315 -33.77 14.25 -23.49
CA SER A 315 -34.40 12.93 -23.24
C SER A 315 -33.62 12.07 -22.23
N LYS A 316 -32.36 12.42 -21.96
CA LYS A 316 -31.50 11.75 -20.96
C LYS A 316 -31.66 12.29 -19.55
N ALA A 317 -32.54 13.26 -19.31
CA ALA A 317 -32.75 13.83 -17.99
C ALA A 317 -33.07 12.75 -16.94
N ALA A 318 -32.47 12.89 -15.76
CA ALA A 318 -32.63 12.02 -14.61
C ALA A 318 -32.98 12.85 -13.37
N ASP A 319 -33.46 12.19 -12.33
CA ASP A 319 -33.73 12.85 -11.05
C ASP A 319 -32.41 13.35 -10.42
N ASN A 320 -32.40 14.58 -9.92
CA ASN A 320 -31.20 15.19 -9.32
C ASN A 320 -30.66 14.38 -8.13
N SER A 321 -31.48 13.61 -7.42
CA SER A 321 -31.05 12.69 -6.36
C SER A 321 -30.07 11.61 -6.84
N GLN A 322 -29.94 11.41 -8.15
CA GLN A 322 -28.99 10.44 -8.73
C GLN A 322 -27.62 11.05 -9.04
N CYS A 323 -27.45 12.38 -8.94
CA CYS A 323 -26.18 13.10 -9.12
C CYS A 323 -25.66 13.65 -7.78
N GLN A 324 -25.48 12.77 -6.79
CA GLN A 324 -25.19 13.16 -5.39
C GLN A 324 -23.78 12.80 -4.91
N TYR A 325 -22.92 12.32 -5.81
CA TYR A 325 -21.54 11.94 -5.47
C TYR A 325 -20.76 13.20 -5.10
N ALA A 326 -19.95 13.12 -4.06
CA ALA A 326 -19.14 14.25 -3.62
C ALA A 326 -18.05 14.55 -4.66
N CYS A 327 -17.66 15.81 -4.86
CA CYS A 327 -16.51 16.09 -5.73
C CYS A 327 -15.18 15.71 -5.05
N ALA A 328 -14.22 15.18 -5.80
CA ALA A 328 -12.92 14.75 -5.29
C ALA A 328 -12.10 15.91 -4.69
N GLY A 329 -12.19 17.10 -5.29
CA GLY A 329 -11.54 18.32 -4.80
C GLY A 329 -12.31 19.11 -3.75
N ASP A 330 -13.60 18.82 -3.54
CA ASP A 330 -14.43 19.46 -2.51
C ASP A 330 -15.64 18.58 -2.20
N SER A 331 -15.62 17.89 -1.07
CA SER A 331 -16.66 16.93 -0.69
C SER A 331 -18.00 17.58 -0.32
N SER A 332 -18.04 18.91 -0.15
CA SER A 332 -19.27 19.67 0.05
C SER A 332 -20.05 19.92 -1.26
N GLN A 333 -19.41 19.74 -2.41
CA GLN A 333 -20.00 19.88 -3.74
C GLN A 333 -20.42 18.54 -4.34
N LYS A 334 -21.30 18.57 -5.34
CA LYS A 334 -21.82 17.38 -6.04
C LYS A 334 -21.24 17.23 -7.45
N CYS A 335 -20.72 16.05 -7.76
CA CYS A 335 -20.06 15.66 -9.00
C CYS A 335 -20.63 14.35 -9.56
N GLY A 336 -21.93 14.34 -9.86
CA GLY A 336 -22.57 13.25 -10.61
C GLY A 336 -22.76 11.94 -9.83
N GLY A 337 -22.50 10.80 -10.49
CA GLY A 337 -22.65 9.43 -10.00
C GLY A 337 -22.05 8.39 -10.96
N VAL A 338 -22.22 7.09 -10.71
CA VAL A 338 -21.58 5.97 -11.47
C VAL A 338 -22.02 5.88 -12.94
N THR A 339 -23.14 6.50 -13.31
CA THR A 339 -23.67 6.59 -14.70
C THR A 339 -24.51 7.85 -14.86
N ARG A 340 -24.12 8.91 -14.14
CA ARG A 340 -24.96 10.08 -13.92
C ARG A 340 -24.09 11.32 -13.93
N ILE A 341 -24.30 12.15 -14.93
CA ILE A 341 -23.52 13.37 -15.10
C ILE A 341 -24.33 14.58 -14.63
N GLY A 342 -23.72 15.38 -13.75
CA GLY A 342 -24.27 16.66 -13.34
C GLY A 342 -23.84 17.74 -14.33
N VAL A 343 -24.77 18.26 -15.13
CA VAL A 343 -24.46 19.15 -16.26
C VAL A 343 -24.63 20.61 -15.89
N TYR A 344 -23.68 21.44 -16.31
CA TYR A 344 -23.65 22.89 -16.18
C TYR A 344 -23.64 23.53 -17.58
N GLN A 345 -24.47 24.54 -17.78
CA GLN A 345 -24.44 25.39 -18.96
C GLN A 345 -23.44 26.52 -18.74
N LEU A 346 -22.54 26.68 -19.71
CA LEU A 346 -21.49 27.69 -19.73
C LEU A 346 -22.00 28.87 -20.56
N GLY A 347 -22.15 30.04 -19.92
CA GLY A 347 -22.91 31.15 -20.50
C GLY A 347 -22.24 31.83 -21.70
N THR A 348 -23.03 32.07 -22.75
CA THR A 348 -23.01 33.32 -23.54
C THR A 348 -24.28 34.12 -23.23
N SER A 349 -24.13 35.45 -23.19
CA SER A 349 -25.10 36.47 -22.75
C SER A 349 -26.53 36.31 -23.29
N VAL A 350 -27.57 36.46 -22.44
CA VAL A 350 -28.49 37.64 -22.35
C VAL A 350 -29.30 37.64 -21.03
N THR A 351 -29.36 38.83 -20.43
CA THR A 351 -30.28 39.47 -19.45
C THR A 351 -31.61 38.81 -19.02
N ALA A 352 -31.87 38.68 -17.70
CA ALA A 352 -33.05 39.24 -17.01
C ALA A 352 -33.08 38.95 -15.47
N THR A 353 -33.09 40.07 -14.73
CA THR A 353 -33.82 40.46 -13.51
C THR A 353 -33.99 39.54 -12.28
N LEU A 354 -33.58 40.12 -11.14
CA LEU A 354 -33.65 39.73 -9.73
C LEU A 354 -35.05 39.35 -9.21
N THR A 355 -35.11 38.39 -8.28
CA THR A 355 -35.84 38.54 -7.00
C THR A 355 -35.22 37.66 -5.89
N THR A 356 -34.93 38.30 -4.76
CA THR A 356 -34.52 37.71 -3.49
C THR A 356 -35.69 37.09 -2.73
N SER A 357 -35.49 35.95 -2.07
CA SER A 357 -36.25 35.60 -0.86
C SER A 357 -35.40 34.79 0.11
N LYS A 358 -35.14 35.42 1.25
CA LYS A 358 -34.57 34.88 2.49
C LYS A 358 -35.56 33.89 3.11
N ALA A 359 -35.12 32.68 3.43
CA ALA A 359 -35.85 31.80 4.34
C ALA A 359 -34.89 31.22 5.39
N SER A 360 -35.27 31.49 6.63
CA SER A 360 -34.67 31.02 7.88
C SER A 360 -35.11 29.59 8.15
N SER A 361 -34.22 28.74 8.67
CA SER A 361 -34.66 27.59 9.47
C SER A 361 -33.59 27.17 10.48
N THR A 362 -33.90 27.47 11.73
CA THR A 362 -33.41 26.86 12.97
C THR A 362 -33.36 25.33 12.91
N THR A 363 -32.26 24.72 13.34
CA THR A 363 -32.24 23.30 13.72
C THR A 363 -31.80 23.17 15.17
N ALA A 364 -32.68 22.58 15.95
CA ALA A 364 -32.55 22.34 17.37
C ALA A 364 -31.44 21.32 17.67
N SER A 365 -30.67 21.62 18.70
CA SER A 365 -29.72 20.72 19.34
C SER A 365 -30.50 19.67 20.14
N THR A 366 -30.40 18.40 19.76
CA THR A 366 -30.76 17.27 20.63
C THR A 366 -29.50 16.56 21.09
N SER A 367 -29.16 16.78 22.35
CA SER A 367 -28.21 15.98 23.13
C SER A 367 -28.78 14.59 23.37
N VAL A 368 -28.09 13.55 22.91
CA VAL A 368 -28.41 12.16 23.25
C VAL A 368 -27.42 11.67 24.30
N SER A 369 -27.96 11.21 25.43
CA SER A 369 -27.23 10.69 26.59
C SER A 369 -26.41 9.44 26.26
N ALA A 370 -25.23 9.35 26.86
CA ALA A 370 -24.32 8.21 26.82
C ALA A 370 -24.84 7.00 27.64
N ASN A 371 -24.34 5.80 27.32
CA ASN A 371 -24.46 4.51 28.04
C ASN A 371 -25.52 3.49 27.58
N ALA A 372 -25.66 3.23 26.28
CA ALA A 372 -26.35 2.01 25.81
C ALA A 372 -25.36 0.83 25.70
N ALA A 373 -25.46 -0.14 26.62
CA ALA A 373 -24.86 -1.46 26.46
C ALA A 373 -25.56 -2.21 25.31
N VAL A 374 -24.81 -2.73 24.34
CA VAL A 374 -25.38 -3.42 23.16
C VAL A 374 -25.10 -4.91 23.27
N THR A 375 -26.13 -5.74 23.03
CA THR A 375 -26.04 -7.20 22.99
C THR A 375 -26.50 -7.73 21.64
N SER A 376 -25.81 -8.73 21.13
CA SER A 376 -26.24 -9.53 19.99
C SER A 376 -26.01 -11.02 20.31
N THR A 377 -27.08 -11.81 20.28
CA THR A 377 -27.05 -13.24 20.55
C THR A 377 -27.15 -14.04 19.25
N VAL A 378 -26.32 -15.09 19.20
CA VAL A 378 -26.28 -16.23 18.25
C VAL A 378 -25.65 -15.96 16.88
N GLY A 379 -24.66 -16.80 16.53
CA GLY A 379 -24.30 -17.12 15.15
C GLY A 379 -25.44 -17.83 14.42
N VAL A 380 -25.21 -18.38 13.23
CA VAL A 380 -26.29 -18.93 12.41
C VAL A 380 -26.97 -20.11 13.13
N ALA A 381 -28.22 -19.94 13.56
CA ALA A 381 -28.94 -20.90 14.41
C ALA A 381 -29.08 -22.30 13.78
N ALA A 382 -29.14 -22.36 12.44
CA ALA A 382 -29.08 -23.59 11.67
C ALA A 382 -28.06 -23.42 10.53
N VAL A 383 -26.90 -24.05 10.67
CA VAL A 383 -25.86 -24.00 9.64
C VAL A 383 -26.29 -24.88 8.46
N PRO A 384 -26.35 -24.35 7.23
CA PRO A 384 -26.71 -25.14 6.06
C PRO A 384 -25.78 -26.34 5.87
N LYS A 385 -26.36 -27.50 5.57
CA LYS A 385 -25.58 -28.65 5.11
C LYS A 385 -25.04 -28.37 3.70
N ALA A 386 -23.83 -28.84 3.44
CA ALA A 386 -23.24 -28.83 2.11
C ALA A 386 -22.70 -30.23 1.81
N SER A 387 -22.82 -30.67 0.56
CA SER A 387 -22.33 -31.96 0.09
C SER A 387 -20.90 -31.91 -0.46
N SER A 388 -20.40 -30.70 -0.74
CA SER A 388 -19.06 -30.46 -1.29
C SER A 388 -18.02 -30.20 -0.20
N THR A 389 -16.77 -30.52 -0.51
CA THR A 389 -15.61 -30.15 0.30
C THR A 389 -15.45 -28.64 0.33
N LYS A 390 -15.28 -28.09 1.54
CA LYS A 390 -15.10 -26.66 1.76
C LYS A 390 -13.66 -26.37 2.19
N ALA A 391 -13.10 -25.26 1.73
CA ALA A 391 -11.75 -24.84 2.09
C ALA A 391 -11.73 -23.37 2.56
N LEU A 392 -11.03 -23.14 3.68
CA LEU A 392 -10.78 -21.80 4.20
C LEU A 392 -9.30 -21.48 4.01
N TYR A 393 -9.00 -20.47 3.21
CA TYR A 393 -7.64 -19.99 2.98
C TYR A 393 -7.38 -18.69 3.74
N ALA A 394 -6.12 -18.28 3.83
CA ALA A 394 -5.76 -16.92 4.21
C ALA A 394 -4.80 -16.29 3.19
N HIS A 395 -5.05 -15.03 2.86
CA HIS A 395 -4.20 -14.24 1.98
C HIS A 395 -2.85 -13.99 2.63
N HIS A 396 -1.75 -14.31 1.96
CA HIS A 396 -0.41 -14.17 2.51
C HIS A 396 0.46 -13.31 1.60
N MET A 397 0.85 -12.13 2.10
CA MET A 397 1.73 -11.20 1.42
C MET A 397 3.16 -11.73 1.44
N VAL A 398 3.62 -12.31 0.33
CA VAL A 398 5.02 -12.77 0.17
C VAL A 398 5.98 -11.58 0.20
N GLY A 399 5.53 -10.39 -0.22
CA GLY A 399 6.27 -9.12 -0.07
C GLY A 399 6.71 -8.79 1.36
N ASN A 400 6.03 -9.34 2.38
CA ASN A 400 6.35 -9.15 3.80
C ASN A 400 7.13 -10.34 4.38
N THR A 401 7.93 -11.03 3.55
CA THR A 401 8.63 -12.26 3.96
C THR A 401 10.12 -12.27 3.60
N TYR A 402 10.74 -11.14 3.26
CA TYR A 402 12.16 -11.08 2.87
C TYR A 402 13.09 -11.85 3.83
N SER A 403 12.91 -11.63 5.14
CA SER A 403 13.67 -12.25 6.23
C SER A 403 13.17 -13.63 6.66
N TYR A 404 12.05 -14.12 6.11
CA TYR A 404 11.51 -15.43 6.50
C TYR A 404 12.49 -16.55 6.18
N THR A 405 12.66 -17.43 7.14
CA THR A 405 13.23 -18.77 6.95
C THR A 405 12.11 -19.79 6.77
N GLN A 406 12.44 -20.99 6.30
CA GLN A 406 11.50 -22.11 6.30
C GLN A 406 10.91 -22.40 7.68
N SER A 407 11.65 -22.18 8.78
CA SER A 407 11.13 -22.38 10.14
C SER A 407 10.08 -21.34 10.54
N ILE A 408 10.22 -20.08 10.07
CA ILE A 408 9.20 -19.05 10.28
C ILE A 408 7.94 -19.41 9.49
N TRP A 409 8.09 -19.85 8.23
CA TRP A 409 6.96 -20.39 7.44
C TRP A 409 6.28 -21.58 8.13
N ALA A 410 7.03 -22.52 8.67
CA ALA A 410 6.49 -23.67 9.38
C ALA A 410 5.71 -23.25 10.64
N ASN A 411 6.16 -22.21 11.35
CA ASN A 411 5.44 -21.65 12.48
C ASN A 411 4.12 -21.00 12.06
N ASP A 412 4.12 -20.21 10.99
CA ASP A 412 2.90 -19.59 10.46
C ASP A 412 1.89 -20.64 10.00
N ILE A 413 2.33 -21.64 9.25
CA ILE A 413 1.51 -22.77 8.80
C ILE A 413 0.92 -23.55 9.98
N SER A 414 1.70 -23.78 11.05
CA SER A 414 1.23 -24.45 12.25
C SER A 414 0.13 -23.66 12.95
N LEU A 415 0.31 -22.35 13.12
CA LEU A 415 -0.69 -21.47 13.73
C LEU A 415 -1.97 -21.39 12.89
N ALA A 416 -1.85 -21.24 11.57
CA ALA A 416 -2.98 -21.20 10.64
C ALA A 416 -3.75 -22.52 10.66
N SER A 417 -3.04 -23.65 10.55
CA SER A 417 -3.64 -24.98 10.60
C SER A 417 -4.35 -25.25 11.93
N ALA A 418 -3.78 -24.80 13.06
CA ALA A 418 -4.41 -24.91 14.37
C ALA A 418 -5.69 -24.07 14.49
N ALA A 419 -5.78 -22.95 13.78
CA ALA A 419 -6.99 -22.14 13.66
C ALA A 419 -8.03 -22.71 12.67
N GLY A 420 -7.72 -23.83 12.00
CA GLY A 420 -8.62 -24.47 11.03
C GLY A 420 -8.52 -23.93 9.60
N ILE A 421 -7.54 -23.07 9.32
CA ILE A 421 -7.21 -22.59 7.96
C ILE A 421 -6.52 -23.73 7.21
N ASP A 422 -6.97 -24.00 5.98
CA ASP A 422 -6.50 -25.11 5.14
C ASP A 422 -5.24 -24.76 4.33
N GLY A 423 -5.02 -23.48 4.09
CA GLY A 423 -3.92 -23.06 3.25
C GLY A 423 -3.69 -21.55 3.13
N PHE A 424 -2.63 -21.18 2.43
CA PHE A 424 -2.35 -19.79 2.07
C PHE A 424 -2.47 -19.54 0.56
N ALA A 425 -3.09 -18.40 0.23
CA ALA A 425 -2.97 -17.78 -1.08
C ALA A 425 -1.70 -16.92 -1.06
N LEU A 426 -0.65 -17.36 -1.76
CA LEU A 426 0.65 -16.69 -1.77
C LEU A 426 0.62 -15.52 -2.74
N ASN A 427 0.30 -14.33 -2.25
CA ASN A 427 0.34 -13.08 -3.00
C ASN A 427 1.78 -12.62 -3.21
N TYR A 428 2.24 -12.64 -4.46
CA TYR A 428 3.61 -12.30 -4.80
C TYR A 428 3.69 -11.30 -5.95
N GLY A 429 4.67 -10.40 -5.84
CA GLY A 429 4.97 -9.32 -6.78
C GLY A 429 6.31 -9.50 -7.49
N ARG A 430 6.83 -8.40 -8.02
CA ARG A 430 8.00 -8.38 -8.94
C ARG A 430 9.37 -8.64 -8.33
N ASP A 431 9.50 -8.67 -7.00
CA ASP A 431 10.84 -8.70 -6.39
C ASP A 431 11.53 -10.04 -6.60
N THR A 432 12.79 -9.99 -7.03
CA THR A 432 13.57 -11.17 -7.45
C THR A 432 13.84 -12.19 -6.34
N TRP A 433 13.68 -11.79 -5.07
CA TRP A 433 13.87 -12.66 -3.91
C TRP A 433 12.59 -13.43 -3.51
N GLN A 434 11.40 -12.99 -3.95
CA GLN A 434 10.14 -13.61 -3.56
C GLN A 434 10.01 -15.08 -4.01
N PRO A 435 10.49 -15.51 -5.20
CA PRO A 435 10.50 -16.92 -5.58
C PRO A 435 11.21 -17.84 -4.58
N ALA A 436 12.29 -17.37 -3.93
CA ALA A 436 12.97 -18.16 -2.91
C ALA A 436 12.10 -18.34 -1.65
N ARG A 437 11.35 -17.30 -1.25
CA ARG A 437 10.42 -17.37 -0.11
C ARG A 437 9.21 -18.25 -0.41
N ILE A 438 8.73 -18.26 -1.65
CA ILE A 438 7.70 -19.21 -2.11
C ILE A 438 8.21 -20.65 -2.01
N ALA A 439 9.45 -20.92 -2.43
CA ALA A 439 10.05 -22.24 -2.29
C ALA A 439 10.15 -22.68 -0.81
N ASP A 440 10.56 -21.78 0.09
CA ASP A 440 10.58 -22.04 1.54
C ASP A 440 9.17 -22.37 2.07
N ALA A 441 8.14 -21.63 1.64
CA ALA A 441 6.75 -21.88 2.02
C ALA A 441 6.27 -23.27 1.59
N TYR A 442 6.49 -23.66 0.33
CA TYR A 442 6.13 -25.00 -0.17
C TYR A 442 6.90 -26.11 0.55
N ALA A 443 8.17 -25.90 0.88
CA ALA A 443 8.95 -26.86 1.66
C ALA A 443 8.38 -27.03 3.08
N ALA A 444 7.99 -25.94 3.74
CA ALA A 444 7.34 -25.97 5.05
C ALA A 444 5.96 -26.65 5.02
N ALA A 445 5.12 -26.33 4.03
CA ALA A 445 3.80 -26.93 3.88
C ALA A 445 3.87 -28.42 3.58
N LYS A 446 4.82 -28.84 2.73
CA LYS A 446 5.10 -30.27 2.50
C LYS A 446 5.50 -30.99 3.77
N ALA A 447 6.34 -30.37 4.61
CA ALA A 447 6.77 -30.96 5.87
C ALA A 447 5.62 -31.07 6.89
N GLN A 448 4.66 -30.14 6.88
CA GLN A 448 3.45 -30.25 7.72
C GLN A 448 2.49 -31.33 7.20
N GLY A 449 2.34 -31.45 5.89
CA GLY A 449 1.69 -32.58 5.21
C GLY A 449 0.27 -32.32 4.68
N SER A 450 -0.58 -31.62 5.43
CA SER A 450 -1.97 -31.37 5.05
C SER A 450 -2.23 -29.97 4.49
N PHE A 451 -1.46 -28.97 4.94
CA PHE A 451 -1.63 -27.57 4.60
C PHE A 451 -1.32 -27.32 3.12
N LYS A 452 -2.18 -26.54 2.46
CA LYS A 452 -2.08 -26.28 1.03
C LYS A 452 -1.65 -24.85 0.74
N LEU A 453 -1.04 -24.63 -0.42
CA LEU A 453 -0.63 -23.33 -0.91
C LEU A 453 -1.07 -23.21 -2.37
N PHE A 454 -1.42 -22.01 -2.78
CA PHE A 454 -1.55 -21.68 -4.20
C PHE A 454 -1.00 -20.30 -4.48
N LEU A 455 -0.64 -20.05 -5.73
CA LEU A 455 -0.11 -18.75 -6.14
C LEU A 455 -1.27 -17.78 -6.41
N SER A 456 -1.18 -16.61 -5.79
CA SER A 456 -1.99 -15.44 -6.08
C SER A 456 -1.08 -14.41 -6.75
N LEU A 457 -1.27 -14.18 -8.05
CA LEU A 457 -0.40 -13.27 -8.79
C LEU A 457 -0.83 -11.83 -8.49
N ASP A 458 0.05 -11.02 -7.90
CA ASP A 458 -0.22 -9.59 -7.72
C ASP A 458 0.05 -8.84 -9.03
N VAL A 459 -0.96 -8.75 -9.88
CA VAL A 459 -0.86 -8.14 -11.21
C VAL A 459 -0.82 -6.61 -11.15
N SER A 460 -1.02 -6.02 -9.96
CA SER A 460 -0.72 -4.61 -9.72
C SER A 460 0.78 -4.34 -9.58
N SER A 461 1.55 -5.37 -9.20
CA SER A 461 3.00 -5.31 -9.01
C SER A 461 3.79 -5.98 -10.14
N LEU A 462 3.25 -7.07 -10.70
CA LEU A 462 3.84 -7.85 -11.79
C LEU A 462 3.54 -7.21 -13.16
N SER A 463 4.55 -7.18 -14.04
CA SER A 463 4.33 -6.81 -15.45
C SER A 463 3.39 -7.80 -16.12
N CYS A 464 2.51 -7.31 -17.00
CA CYS A 464 1.57 -8.15 -17.71
C CYS A 464 1.26 -7.60 -19.13
N SER A 465 2.26 -6.89 -19.68
CA SER A 465 2.17 -6.14 -20.93
C SER A 465 2.47 -6.98 -22.17
N SER A 466 3.16 -8.12 -22.02
CA SER A 466 3.71 -8.89 -23.13
C SER A 466 3.44 -10.40 -23.02
N ALA A 467 3.58 -11.11 -24.14
CA ALA A 467 3.52 -12.57 -24.15
C ALA A 467 4.64 -13.21 -23.29
N SER A 468 5.78 -12.54 -23.16
CA SER A 468 6.87 -12.98 -22.28
C SER A 468 6.48 -12.90 -20.80
N ASP A 469 5.70 -11.90 -20.40
CA ASP A 469 5.20 -11.80 -19.03
C ASP A 469 4.26 -12.98 -18.74
N ALA A 470 3.33 -13.30 -19.65
CA ALA A 470 2.45 -14.46 -19.52
C ALA A 470 3.25 -15.77 -19.38
N ALA A 471 4.32 -15.93 -20.18
CA ALA A 471 5.18 -17.11 -20.12
C ALA A 471 5.93 -17.23 -18.78
N THR A 472 6.44 -16.12 -18.24
CA THR A 472 7.08 -16.09 -16.92
C THR A 472 6.09 -16.50 -15.83
N HIS A 473 4.90 -15.93 -15.82
CA HIS A 473 3.88 -16.21 -14.81
C HIS A 473 3.38 -17.66 -14.89
N ALA A 474 3.16 -18.17 -16.11
CA ALA A 474 2.80 -19.56 -16.33
C ALA A 474 3.93 -20.51 -15.88
N ALA A 475 5.19 -20.13 -16.06
CA ALA A 475 6.32 -20.92 -15.56
C ALA A 475 6.34 -21.00 -14.02
N SER A 476 6.05 -19.90 -13.32
CA SER A 476 5.96 -19.90 -11.85
C SER A 476 4.89 -20.86 -11.33
N ILE A 477 3.71 -20.89 -11.94
CA ILE A 477 2.65 -21.85 -11.59
C ILE A 477 3.09 -23.29 -11.91
N ALA A 478 3.71 -23.49 -13.08
CA ALA A 478 4.16 -24.82 -13.50
C ALA A 478 5.21 -25.42 -12.57
N THR A 479 6.02 -24.61 -11.89
CA THR A 479 6.98 -25.06 -10.88
C THR A 479 6.31 -25.85 -9.75
N TYR A 480 5.10 -25.46 -9.33
CA TYR A 480 4.42 -26.04 -8.17
C TYR A 480 3.19 -26.87 -8.50
N ALA A 481 2.75 -26.90 -9.76
CA ALA A 481 1.55 -27.62 -10.21
C ALA A 481 1.44 -29.08 -9.72
N ASN A 482 2.57 -29.81 -9.67
CA ASN A 482 2.62 -31.20 -9.22
C ASN A 482 3.14 -31.37 -7.77
N HIS A 483 3.29 -30.27 -7.04
CA HIS A 483 3.80 -30.31 -5.67
C HIS A 483 2.71 -30.80 -4.71
N SER A 484 3.05 -31.66 -3.74
CA SER A 484 2.06 -32.28 -2.84
C SER A 484 1.30 -31.28 -1.95
N ALA A 485 1.89 -30.11 -1.72
CA ALA A 485 1.28 -29.00 -0.99
C ALA A 485 0.53 -28.00 -1.90
N GLN A 486 0.49 -28.20 -3.22
CA GLN A 486 -0.32 -27.36 -4.11
C GLN A 486 -1.81 -27.58 -3.83
N ALA A 487 -2.56 -26.49 -3.67
CA ALA A 487 -4.01 -26.56 -3.57
C ALA A 487 -4.59 -26.95 -4.93
N MET A 488 -5.47 -27.95 -4.90
CA MET A 488 -6.19 -28.45 -6.07
C MET A 488 -7.68 -28.28 -5.83
N TYR A 489 -8.42 -27.89 -6.87
CA TYR A 489 -9.88 -27.84 -6.84
C TYR A 489 -10.42 -28.55 -8.08
N ASN A 490 -11.30 -29.54 -7.89
CA ASN A 490 -11.80 -30.42 -8.96
C ASN A 490 -10.68 -30.97 -9.87
N SER A 491 -9.61 -31.47 -9.25
CA SER A 491 -8.41 -32.01 -9.92
C SER A 491 -7.64 -31.02 -10.80
N LYS A 492 -7.89 -29.71 -10.67
CA LYS A 492 -7.15 -28.63 -11.33
C LYS A 492 -6.32 -27.84 -10.31
N VAL A 493 -5.21 -27.28 -10.75
CA VAL A 493 -4.33 -26.42 -9.93
C VAL A 493 -5.07 -25.12 -9.60
N LEU A 494 -5.30 -24.85 -8.32
CA LEU A 494 -5.93 -23.59 -7.89
C LEU A 494 -4.95 -22.43 -8.12
N VAL A 495 -5.42 -21.35 -8.72
CA VAL A 495 -4.65 -20.12 -8.97
C VAL A 495 -5.59 -18.93 -8.81
N SER A 496 -5.11 -17.84 -8.22
CA SER A 496 -5.83 -16.56 -8.17
C SER A 496 -4.92 -15.40 -8.60
N THR A 497 -5.48 -14.19 -8.55
CA THR A 497 -4.75 -12.94 -8.72
C THR A 497 -5.28 -11.90 -7.74
N PHE A 498 -4.50 -10.85 -7.54
CA PHE A 498 -5.01 -9.54 -7.12
C PHE A 498 -4.87 -8.57 -8.29
N SER A 499 -5.98 -7.96 -8.72
CA SER A 499 -6.12 -7.21 -9.97
C SER A 499 -5.90 -8.11 -11.23
N GLY A 500 -5.84 -7.49 -12.41
CA GLY A 500 -5.70 -8.16 -13.71
C GLY A 500 -6.77 -7.76 -14.73
N GLU A 501 -7.71 -6.90 -14.35
CA GLU A 501 -8.82 -6.42 -15.19
C GLU A 501 -8.36 -5.61 -16.42
N SER A 502 -7.13 -5.10 -16.42
CA SER A 502 -6.53 -4.38 -17.57
C SER A 502 -5.47 -5.21 -18.31
N CYS A 503 -5.28 -6.46 -17.90
CA CYS A 503 -4.14 -7.26 -18.31
C CYS A 503 -4.36 -7.96 -19.66
N THR A 504 -3.58 -7.60 -20.68
CA THR A 504 -3.76 -8.14 -22.05
C THR A 504 -2.65 -9.08 -22.50
N PHE A 505 -1.47 -9.08 -21.86
CA PHE A 505 -0.28 -9.82 -22.31
C PHE A 505 0.06 -9.63 -23.80
N GLY A 506 -0.25 -8.45 -24.35
CA GLY A 506 -0.05 -8.12 -25.76
C GLY A 506 -1.01 -8.81 -26.73
N GLN A 507 -2.09 -9.44 -26.24
CA GLN A 507 -3.05 -10.20 -27.06
C GLN A 507 -4.26 -9.37 -27.53
N GLY A 508 -4.18 -8.05 -27.44
CA GLY A 508 -5.21 -7.12 -27.94
C GLY A 508 -6.46 -6.97 -27.05
N SER A 509 -6.76 -7.92 -26.17
CA SER A 509 -7.82 -7.80 -25.16
C SER A 509 -7.50 -8.60 -23.90
N VAL A 510 -8.21 -8.31 -22.81
CA VAL A 510 -8.06 -9.00 -21.51
C VAL A 510 -8.45 -10.48 -21.62
N SER A 511 -9.60 -10.76 -22.24
CA SER A 511 -10.06 -12.13 -22.53
C SER A 511 -9.03 -12.92 -23.34
N ALA A 512 -8.49 -12.33 -24.42
CA ALA A 512 -7.46 -12.98 -25.23
C ALA A 512 -6.15 -13.18 -24.44
N GLY A 513 -5.77 -12.21 -23.60
CA GLY A 513 -4.59 -12.28 -22.74
C GLY A 513 -4.65 -13.44 -21.75
N TRP A 514 -5.73 -13.51 -20.95
CA TRP A 514 -5.89 -14.58 -19.98
C TRP A 514 -6.15 -15.95 -20.63
N THR A 515 -6.82 -15.99 -21.78
CA THR A 515 -6.93 -17.22 -22.59
C THR A 515 -5.56 -17.70 -23.06
N TYR A 516 -4.72 -16.78 -23.56
CA TYR A 516 -3.35 -17.10 -23.96
C TYR A 516 -2.51 -17.60 -22.78
N PHE A 517 -2.55 -16.92 -21.64
CA PHE A 517 -1.89 -17.36 -20.41
C PHE A 517 -2.29 -18.79 -20.01
N ARG A 518 -3.60 -19.12 -20.06
CA ARG A 518 -4.08 -20.49 -19.80
C ARG A 518 -3.59 -21.51 -20.81
N SER A 519 -3.48 -21.11 -22.08
CA SER A 519 -2.97 -21.98 -23.14
C SER A 519 -1.51 -22.42 -22.88
N LEU A 520 -0.68 -21.54 -22.29
CA LEU A 520 0.71 -21.84 -21.95
C LEU A 520 0.82 -22.93 -20.87
N LEU A 521 -0.10 -22.93 -19.90
CA LEU A 521 -0.19 -23.98 -18.87
C LEU A 521 -0.75 -25.28 -19.46
N THR A 522 -1.78 -25.17 -20.29
CA THR A 522 -2.39 -26.33 -20.98
C THR A 522 -1.38 -27.04 -21.87
N ALA A 523 -0.52 -26.30 -22.57
CA ALA A 523 0.57 -26.86 -23.38
C ALA A 523 1.60 -27.65 -22.55
N LYS A 524 1.66 -27.42 -21.22
CA LYS A 524 2.48 -28.17 -20.27
C LYS A 524 1.71 -29.30 -19.57
N GLY A 525 0.47 -29.60 -20.00
CA GLY A 525 -0.39 -30.59 -19.36
C GLY A 525 -0.98 -30.13 -18.02
N ILE A 526 -0.95 -28.83 -17.72
CA ILE A 526 -1.43 -28.27 -16.46
C ILE A 526 -2.78 -27.61 -16.68
N SER A 527 -3.82 -28.16 -16.05
CA SER A 527 -5.14 -27.54 -15.99
C SER A 527 -5.28 -26.74 -14.70
N ILE A 528 -5.69 -25.47 -14.80
CA ILE A 528 -5.93 -24.61 -13.64
C ILE A 528 -7.42 -24.41 -13.38
N TYR A 529 -7.76 -24.24 -12.10
CA TYR A 529 -9.02 -23.63 -11.65
C TYR A 529 -8.70 -22.18 -11.28
N PHE A 530 -9.09 -21.25 -12.14
CA PHE A 530 -8.68 -19.85 -12.04
C PHE A 530 -9.78 -19.00 -11.41
N VAL A 531 -9.50 -18.45 -10.23
CA VAL A 531 -10.41 -17.61 -9.42
C VAL A 531 -9.75 -16.28 -9.10
N PRO A 532 -9.56 -15.39 -10.10
CA PRO A 532 -8.92 -14.11 -9.89
C PRO A 532 -9.78 -13.18 -9.03
N SER A 533 -9.16 -12.17 -8.41
CA SER A 533 -9.85 -10.98 -7.88
C SER A 533 -9.65 -9.85 -8.87
N ILE A 534 -10.64 -9.61 -9.72
CA ILE A 534 -10.62 -8.55 -10.74
C ILE A 534 -11.63 -7.45 -10.39
N PHE A 535 -11.29 -6.21 -10.70
CA PHE A 535 -12.14 -5.04 -10.41
C PHE A 535 -12.90 -4.56 -11.65
N SER A 536 -13.50 -5.51 -12.39
CA SER A 536 -14.28 -5.26 -13.62
C SER A 536 -15.79 -5.35 -13.36
N ASP A 537 -16.59 -4.93 -14.34
CA ASP A 537 -18.05 -5.05 -14.29
C ASP A 537 -18.48 -6.51 -14.19
N ILE A 538 -19.17 -6.87 -13.10
CA ILE A 538 -19.61 -8.24 -12.84
C ILE A 538 -20.54 -8.79 -13.93
N SER A 539 -21.22 -7.94 -14.70
CA SER A 539 -22.11 -8.39 -15.78
C SER A 539 -21.38 -9.17 -16.89
N THR A 540 -20.06 -9.00 -17.04
CA THR A 540 -19.26 -9.76 -18.00
C THR A 540 -18.97 -11.19 -17.53
N TYR A 541 -19.07 -11.45 -16.22
CA TYR A 541 -18.51 -12.64 -15.58
C TYR A 541 -19.08 -13.94 -16.13
N SER A 542 -20.37 -13.98 -16.46
CA SER A 542 -20.99 -15.17 -17.07
C SER A 542 -20.34 -15.54 -18.41
N SER A 543 -20.00 -14.54 -19.23
CA SER A 543 -19.46 -14.70 -20.58
C SER A 543 -17.94 -14.94 -20.62
N ASP A 544 -17.21 -14.59 -19.56
CA ASP A 544 -15.75 -14.67 -19.49
C ASP A 544 -15.24 -16.11 -19.38
N SER A 545 -15.02 -16.80 -20.50
CA SER A 545 -14.60 -18.21 -20.54
C SER A 545 -13.18 -18.46 -20.00
N TRP A 546 -12.40 -17.42 -19.77
CA TRP A 546 -11.01 -17.50 -19.33
C TRP A 546 -10.87 -17.64 -17.80
N MET A 547 -11.95 -17.52 -17.01
CA MET A 547 -11.95 -17.79 -15.57
C MET A 547 -12.94 -18.89 -15.19
N ASP A 548 -12.62 -19.66 -14.13
CA ASP A 548 -13.49 -20.72 -13.59
C ASP A 548 -14.38 -20.22 -12.44
N GLY A 549 -14.08 -19.04 -11.91
CA GLY A 549 -14.80 -18.37 -10.82
C GLY A 549 -14.16 -17.02 -10.50
N GLU A 550 -14.58 -16.39 -9.41
CA GLU A 550 -14.02 -15.10 -8.98
C GLU A 550 -13.89 -15.04 -7.45
N PHE A 551 -12.85 -14.34 -6.99
CA PHE A 551 -12.61 -14.03 -5.58
C PHE A 551 -13.03 -12.59 -5.24
N ASN A 552 -14.16 -12.45 -4.54
CA ASN A 552 -14.77 -11.16 -4.25
C ASN A 552 -14.05 -10.44 -3.10
N TRP A 553 -12.88 -9.87 -3.41
CA TRP A 553 -12.02 -9.15 -2.47
C TRP A 553 -12.76 -8.04 -1.69
N ASN A 554 -13.55 -7.24 -2.41
CA ASN A 554 -14.28 -6.11 -1.83
C ASN A 554 -15.44 -6.56 -0.91
N GLY A 555 -15.80 -7.84 -0.92
CA GLY A 555 -16.73 -8.43 0.05
C GLY A 555 -16.17 -8.59 1.45
N GLY A 556 -14.90 -8.21 1.71
CA GLY A 556 -14.26 -8.31 3.02
C GLY A 556 -14.62 -7.18 4.00
N TRP A 557 -15.01 -6.00 3.50
CA TRP A 557 -15.27 -4.81 4.32
C TRP A 557 -16.45 -3.99 3.80
N PRO A 558 -17.14 -3.25 4.67
CA PRO A 558 -18.06 -2.19 4.25
C PRO A 558 -17.28 -0.97 3.74
N THR A 559 -17.55 -0.56 2.51
CA THR A 559 -16.95 0.64 1.89
C THR A 559 -17.63 1.94 2.33
N GLY A 560 -18.72 1.85 3.09
CA GLY A 560 -19.48 2.97 3.66
C GLY A 560 -19.63 2.89 5.19
N ASN A 561 -20.62 3.63 5.71
CA ASN A 561 -20.94 3.65 7.14
C ASN A 561 -21.96 2.57 7.57
N THR A 562 -22.42 1.74 6.65
CA THR A 562 -23.35 0.65 6.93
C THR A 562 -22.61 -0.64 7.29
N ALA A 563 -23.21 -1.46 8.15
CA ALA A 563 -22.68 -2.79 8.41
C ALA A 563 -22.64 -3.63 7.12
N LEU A 564 -21.59 -4.42 6.97
CA LEU A 564 -21.46 -5.35 5.86
C LEU A 564 -22.59 -6.39 5.89
N ASP A 565 -23.16 -6.68 4.73
CA ASP A 565 -24.17 -7.71 4.51
C ASP A 565 -23.75 -8.70 3.41
N THR A 566 -24.68 -9.52 2.93
CA THR A 566 -24.44 -10.56 1.91
C THR A 566 -24.85 -10.14 0.49
N SER A 567 -25.17 -8.86 0.27
CA SER A 567 -25.67 -8.37 -1.02
C SER A 567 -24.61 -8.47 -2.12
N SER A 568 -23.36 -8.14 -1.81
CA SER A 568 -22.22 -8.28 -2.72
C SER A 568 -22.03 -9.75 -3.11
N ASP A 569 -22.02 -10.68 -2.14
CA ASP A 569 -21.88 -12.12 -2.41
C ASP A 569 -22.98 -12.63 -3.36
N THR A 570 -24.23 -12.26 -3.08
CA THR A 570 -25.38 -12.70 -3.88
C THR A 570 -25.29 -12.17 -5.31
N SER A 571 -24.86 -10.91 -5.47
CA SER A 571 -24.70 -10.27 -6.79
C SER A 571 -23.60 -10.93 -7.60
N TYR A 572 -22.45 -11.20 -6.98
CA TYR A 572 -21.32 -11.88 -7.62
C TYR A 572 -21.68 -13.30 -8.05
N MET A 573 -22.25 -14.11 -7.14
CA MET A 573 -22.69 -15.47 -7.47
C MET A 573 -23.74 -15.48 -8.60
N SER A 574 -24.70 -14.55 -8.58
CA SER A 574 -25.68 -14.43 -9.66
C SER A 574 -25.03 -14.10 -11.00
N ALA A 575 -24.02 -13.23 -11.02
CA ALA A 575 -23.32 -12.82 -12.23
C ALA A 575 -22.37 -13.90 -12.78
N LEU A 576 -21.79 -14.71 -11.88
CA LEU A 576 -20.96 -15.87 -12.21
C LEU A 576 -21.75 -17.04 -12.79
N GLY A 577 -23.04 -17.14 -12.49
CA GLY A 577 -23.90 -18.23 -12.93
C GLY A 577 -23.45 -19.56 -12.33
N SER A 578 -22.94 -20.48 -13.18
CA SER A 578 -22.45 -21.79 -12.73
C SER A 578 -20.95 -21.82 -12.37
N LYS A 579 -20.26 -20.69 -12.46
CA LYS A 579 -18.83 -20.59 -12.10
C LYS A 579 -18.64 -20.57 -10.58
N GLY A 580 -17.41 -20.83 -10.14
CA GLY A 580 -17.07 -20.83 -8.72
C GLY A 580 -17.09 -19.43 -8.11
N TYR A 581 -17.26 -19.39 -6.80
CA TYR A 581 -17.19 -18.18 -6.00
C TYR A 581 -16.27 -18.41 -4.80
N MET A 582 -15.41 -17.43 -4.51
CA MET A 582 -14.61 -17.39 -3.29
C MET A 582 -15.00 -16.17 -2.46
N ALA A 583 -15.49 -16.40 -1.25
CA ALA A 583 -15.93 -15.33 -0.36
C ALA A 583 -14.75 -14.68 0.38
N ALA A 584 -14.71 -13.35 0.48
CA ALA A 584 -13.77 -12.64 1.33
C ALA A 584 -14.25 -12.50 2.78
N VAL A 585 -13.31 -12.62 3.72
CA VAL A 585 -13.51 -12.39 5.15
C VAL A 585 -12.34 -11.54 5.67
N SER A 586 -12.61 -10.53 6.51
CA SER A 586 -11.53 -9.73 7.10
C SER A 586 -11.92 -9.18 8.47
N PRO A 587 -10.97 -8.98 9.42
CA PRO A 587 -11.30 -8.46 10.74
C PRO A 587 -11.44 -6.93 10.81
N CYS A 588 -10.59 -6.20 10.10
CA CYS A 588 -10.55 -4.75 10.11
C CYS A 588 -9.84 -4.25 8.86
N PHE A 589 -9.82 -2.95 8.62
CA PHE A 589 -8.95 -2.32 7.64
C PHE A 589 -8.53 -0.95 8.14
N PHE A 590 -7.24 -0.70 8.24
CA PHE A 590 -6.71 0.61 8.60
C PHE A 590 -5.34 0.82 7.98
N THR A 591 -5.14 1.99 7.42
CA THR A 591 -3.86 2.37 6.83
C THR A 591 -3.62 3.85 7.00
N TYR A 592 -2.36 4.24 7.21
CA TYR A 592 -1.97 5.59 7.61
C TYR A 592 -0.67 6.03 6.95
N TYR A 593 -0.54 5.76 5.66
CA TYR A 593 0.59 6.19 4.86
C TYR A 593 0.40 7.63 4.38
N SER A 594 1.39 8.46 4.70
CA SER A 594 1.43 9.85 4.26
C SER A 594 1.39 9.97 2.73
N PRO A 595 0.95 11.14 2.21
CA PRO A 595 1.07 11.46 0.79
C PRO A 595 2.50 11.33 0.22
N SER A 596 3.51 11.49 1.08
CA SER A 596 4.93 11.34 0.73
C SER A 596 5.44 9.89 0.71
N SER A 597 4.59 8.91 1.06
CA SER A 597 4.92 7.48 1.03
C SER A 597 4.00 6.74 0.05
N TYR A 598 3.17 5.81 0.53
CA TYR A 598 2.22 5.07 -0.31
C TYR A 598 0.91 5.84 -0.56
N ASN A 599 0.76 7.06 -0.01
CA ASN A 599 -0.43 7.92 -0.15
C ASN A 599 -1.73 7.16 0.07
N LYS A 600 -1.79 6.44 1.19
CA LYS A 600 -2.83 5.47 1.50
C LYS A 600 -3.25 5.69 2.94
N ASP A 601 -4.30 6.49 3.11
CA ASP A 601 -4.76 7.01 4.41
C ASP A 601 -6.29 6.95 4.54
N TRP A 602 -6.80 5.79 4.95
CA TRP A 602 -8.23 5.59 5.21
C TRP A 602 -8.50 4.42 6.14
N ILE A 603 -9.74 4.37 6.63
CA ILE A 603 -10.28 3.28 7.43
C ILE A 603 -11.55 2.73 6.74
N TYR A 604 -11.73 1.41 6.76
CA TYR A 604 -13.06 0.84 6.55
C TYR A 604 -13.73 0.56 7.88
N ARG A 605 -15.06 0.66 7.89
CA ARG A 605 -15.83 0.36 9.09
C ARG A 605 -15.55 -1.08 9.54
N SER A 606 -14.93 -1.21 10.70
CA SER A 606 -14.48 -2.49 11.27
C SER A 606 -15.27 -2.88 12.52
N ASP A 607 -16.37 -2.16 12.73
CA ASP A 607 -17.26 -2.21 13.86
C ASP A 607 -18.24 -3.41 13.78
N ASP A 608 -19.13 -3.53 14.76
CA ASP A 608 -20.11 -4.62 14.88
C ASP A 608 -19.52 -6.04 14.85
N TRP A 609 -18.37 -6.24 15.47
CA TRP A 609 -17.70 -7.54 15.46
C TRP A 609 -17.43 -8.08 14.05
N LEU A 610 -16.97 -7.24 13.11
CA LEU A 610 -16.87 -7.53 11.67
C LEU A 610 -16.42 -8.96 11.36
N LEU A 611 -15.30 -9.44 11.93
CA LEU A 611 -14.82 -10.80 11.68
C LEU A 611 -15.85 -11.89 12.01
N ALA A 612 -16.45 -11.83 13.21
CA ALA A 612 -17.44 -12.80 13.66
C ALA A 612 -18.70 -12.75 12.80
N ARG A 613 -19.23 -11.54 12.56
CA ARG A 613 -20.43 -11.36 11.73
C ARG A 613 -20.20 -11.84 10.31
N ARG A 614 -19.04 -11.53 9.73
CA ARG A 614 -18.72 -11.94 8.37
C ARG A 614 -18.56 -13.45 8.26
N MET A 615 -17.91 -14.09 9.24
CA MET A 615 -17.88 -15.57 9.31
C MET A 615 -19.29 -16.16 9.40
N GLU A 616 -20.18 -15.59 10.22
CA GLU A 616 -21.57 -16.05 10.32
C GLU A 616 -22.33 -15.90 9.00
N GLN A 617 -22.14 -14.79 8.28
CA GLN A 617 -22.74 -14.56 6.97
C GLN A 617 -22.28 -15.60 5.93
N ILE A 618 -20.98 -15.87 5.83
CA ILE A 618 -20.50 -16.87 4.86
C ILE A 618 -20.91 -18.29 5.27
N ILE A 619 -21.05 -18.57 6.57
CA ILE A 619 -21.56 -19.84 7.09
C ILE A 619 -23.03 -20.02 6.72
N SER A 620 -23.86 -18.97 6.79
CA SER A 620 -25.28 -19.06 6.43
C SER A 620 -25.52 -19.30 4.94
N MET A 621 -24.50 -19.06 4.12
CA MET A 621 -24.53 -19.25 2.66
C MET A 621 -23.63 -20.38 2.17
N ARG A 622 -23.00 -21.14 3.07
CA ARG A 622 -21.95 -22.11 2.75
C ARG A 622 -22.36 -23.23 1.79
N ASN A 623 -23.64 -23.44 1.56
CA ASN A 623 -24.14 -24.40 0.56
C ASN A 623 -24.03 -23.88 -0.88
N SER A 624 -23.75 -22.59 -1.08
CA SER A 624 -23.73 -21.94 -2.39
C SER A 624 -22.33 -21.82 -3.01
N PHE A 625 -21.27 -21.99 -2.21
CA PHE A 625 -19.88 -21.89 -2.67
C PHE A 625 -18.94 -22.73 -1.79
N ASP A 626 -17.74 -23.03 -2.29
CA ASP A 626 -16.82 -23.98 -1.66
C ASP A 626 -15.61 -23.35 -0.98
N MET A 627 -15.29 -22.11 -1.30
CA MET A 627 -14.05 -21.48 -0.88
C MET A 627 -14.32 -20.14 -0.19
N ALA A 628 -13.57 -19.87 0.87
CA ALA A 628 -13.48 -18.56 1.47
C ALA A 628 -12.01 -18.24 1.76
N GLU A 629 -11.66 -16.97 1.71
CA GLU A 629 -10.32 -16.49 1.98
C GLU A 629 -10.34 -15.36 3.01
N ILE A 630 -9.55 -15.52 4.07
CA ILE A 630 -9.34 -14.48 5.07
C ILE A 630 -8.28 -13.51 4.56
N ILE A 631 -8.66 -12.26 4.38
CA ILE A 631 -7.78 -11.14 4.06
C ILE A 631 -7.45 -10.45 5.40
N SER A 632 -6.30 -10.70 6.01
CA SER A 632 -5.13 -11.46 5.53
C SER A 632 -4.40 -12.16 6.69
N TRP A 633 -3.43 -13.00 6.38
CA TRP A 633 -2.49 -13.53 7.35
C TRP A 633 -1.49 -12.46 7.86
N ASN A 634 -0.84 -11.70 6.96
CA ASN A 634 0.30 -10.85 7.31
C ASN A 634 0.39 -9.51 6.55
N ASP A 635 -0.73 -8.95 6.10
CA ASP A 635 -0.71 -7.59 5.55
C ASP A 635 -0.75 -6.53 6.65
N TYR A 636 0.44 -6.06 7.01
CA TYR A 636 0.65 -5.10 8.08
C TYR A 636 0.32 -3.66 7.66
N GLY A 637 0.50 -3.31 6.37
CA GLY A 637 0.27 -1.96 5.87
C GLY A 637 -1.19 -1.54 5.89
N GLU A 638 -2.07 -2.53 5.80
CA GLU A 638 -3.53 -2.37 5.76
C GLU A 638 -4.21 -2.86 7.05
N SER A 639 -3.40 -3.26 8.03
CA SER A 639 -3.79 -3.69 9.39
C SER A 639 -4.69 -4.92 9.48
N HIS A 640 -5.09 -5.52 8.37
CA HIS A 640 -6.03 -6.65 8.34
C HIS A 640 -5.38 -8.02 8.59
N TYR A 641 -4.16 -8.06 9.15
CA TYR A 641 -3.47 -9.30 9.49
C TYR A 641 -4.10 -9.99 10.72
N ILE A 642 -4.17 -11.33 10.68
CA ILE A 642 -4.55 -12.19 11.83
C ILE A 642 -3.38 -13.03 12.36
N GLY A 643 -2.27 -13.07 11.62
CA GLY A 643 -1.05 -13.77 11.99
C GLY A 643 -0.13 -12.95 12.91
N PRO A 644 1.00 -13.53 13.35
CA PRO A 644 1.99 -12.80 14.13
C PRO A 644 2.59 -11.62 13.36
N ILE A 645 2.93 -10.55 14.07
CA ILE A 645 3.75 -9.47 13.50
C ILE A 645 5.19 -9.97 13.35
N ARG A 646 5.76 -9.80 12.16
CA ARG A 646 7.15 -10.16 11.84
C ARG A 646 7.99 -8.93 11.53
N ALA A 647 9.27 -9.18 11.22
CA ALA A 647 10.25 -8.11 11.00
C ALA A 647 9.95 -7.27 9.75
N ASP A 648 9.54 -7.92 8.66
CA ASP A 648 9.33 -7.26 7.36
C ASP A 648 7.94 -6.61 7.32
N GLN A 649 7.90 -5.36 7.76
CA GLN A 649 6.72 -4.51 7.72
C GLN A 649 6.96 -3.33 6.76
N PRO A 650 6.02 -3.01 5.85
CA PRO A 650 6.21 -1.98 4.84
C PRO A 650 6.02 -0.57 5.42
N ASN A 651 6.88 -0.15 6.37
CA ASN A 651 6.79 1.12 7.09
C ASN A 651 5.47 1.33 7.86
N SER A 652 4.84 0.25 8.33
CA SER A 652 3.58 0.27 9.05
C SER A 652 3.73 0.23 10.58
N GLN A 653 4.96 0.20 11.09
CA GLN A 653 5.28 0.05 12.51
C GLN A 653 4.58 1.08 13.40
N GLY A 654 4.29 2.28 12.85
CA GLY A 654 3.60 3.35 13.55
C GLY A 654 2.18 2.99 14.03
N TRP A 655 1.51 2.03 13.39
CA TRP A 655 0.17 1.57 13.79
C TRP A 655 0.07 0.07 14.06
N THR A 656 1.12 -0.70 13.79
CA THR A 656 1.15 -2.14 14.09
C THR A 656 1.92 -2.47 15.37
N THR A 657 2.85 -1.62 15.83
CA THR A 657 3.62 -1.87 17.06
C THR A 657 2.69 -1.94 18.26
N GLY A 658 2.77 -3.05 19.02
CA GLY A 658 1.91 -3.26 20.18
C GLY A 658 0.48 -3.65 19.85
N MET A 659 0.17 -3.96 18.58
CA MET A 659 -1.17 -4.38 18.13
C MET A 659 -1.18 -5.87 17.72
N PRO A 660 -0.96 -6.83 18.64
CA PRO A 660 -1.02 -8.25 18.30
C PRO A 660 -2.47 -8.65 17.99
N HIS A 661 -2.72 -9.08 16.76
CA HIS A 661 -4.05 -9.52 16.29
C HIS A 661 -4.29 -11.03 16.43
N THR A 662 -3.33 -11.79 16.95
CA THR A 662 -3.39 -13.27 17.01
C THR A 662 -4.52 -13.82 17.88
N ALA A 663 -5.13 -13.00 18.74
CA ALA A 663 -6.32 -13.39 19.50
C ALA A 663 -7.49 -13.79 18.57
N TRP A 664 -7.59 -13.20 17.36
CA TRP A 664 -8.60 -13.56 16.36
C TRP A 664 -8.43 -14.99 15.83
N LEU A 665 -7.27 -15.63 15.96
CA LEU A 665 -7.12 -17.05 15.61
C LEU A 665 -8.04 -17.96 16.42
N ASN A 666 -8.33 -17.62 17.68
CA ASN A 666 -9.28 -18.37 18.50
C ASN A 666 -10.72 -18.22 18.01
N LEU A 667 -11.06 -17.04 17.49
CA LEU A 667 -12.35 -16.79 16.85
C LEU A 667 -12.44 -17.62 15.56
N VAL A 668 -11.43 -17.56 14.69
CA VAL A 668 -11.37 -18.36 13.46
C VAL A 668 -11.47 -19.87 13.77
N ALA A 669 -10.78 -20.36 14.80
CA ALA A 669 -10.85 -21.76 15.23
C ALA A 669 -12.27 -22.22 15.62
N TYR A 670 -13.13 -21.30 16.06
CA TYR A 670 -14.52 -21.60 16.36
C TYR A 670 -15.39 -21.65 15.09
N TYR A 671 -15.20 -20.70 14.16
CA TYR A 671 -16.06 -20.57 12.98
C TYR A 671 -15.61 -21.44 11.78
N ALA A 672 -14.31 -21.72 11.64
CA ALA A 672 -13.78 -22.49 10.52
C ALA A 672 -14.39 -23.91 10.43
N PRO A 673 -14.54 -24.68 11.52
CA PRO A 673 -15.23 -25.98 11.45
C PRO A 673 -16.69 -25.86 11.02
N ALA A 674 -17.40 -24.80 11.40
CA ALA A 674 -18.79 -24.58 10.99
C ALA A 674 -18.89 -24.29 9.49
N PHE A 675 -18.00 -23.45 8.95
CA PHE A 675 -17.92 -23.24 7.50
C PHE A 675 -17.56 -24.53 6.77
N LYS A 676 -16.67 -25.35 7.32
CA LYS A 676 -16.15 -26.52 6.63
C LYS A 676 -17.04 -27.75 6.69
N THR A 677 -17.63 -27.99 7.85
CA THR A 677 -18.35 -29.24 8.16
C THR A 677 -19.85 -29.02 8.37
N GLY A 678 -20.27 -27.79 8.65
CA GLY A 678 -21.66 -27.47 8.98
C GLY A 678 -21.98 -27.56 10.47
N SER A 679 -20.97 -27.73 11.31
CA SER A 679 -21.12 -27.86 12.75
C SER A 679 -20.10 -27.00 13.48
N TYR A 680 -20.58 -26.21 14.43
CA TYR A 680 -19.71 -25.51 15.37
C TYR A 680 -19.03 -26.51 16.32
N PRO A 681 -17.77 -26.26 16.73
CA PRO A 681 -17.18 -26.99 17.84
C PRO A 681 -17.86 -26.59 19.15
N SER A 682 -17.68 -27.41 20.19
CA SER A 682 -18.14 -27.05 21.53
C SER A 682 -17.49 -25.74 22.00
N ALA A 683 -18.31 -24.82 22.51
CA ALA A 683 -17.81 -23.58 23.09
C ALA A 683 -16.97 -23.84 24.35
N SER A 684 -15.96 -23.02 24.58
CA SER A 684 -15.14 -22.98 25.79
C SER A 684 -15.31 -21.62 26.48
N ASP A 685 -15.01 -21.48 27.77
CA ASP A 685 -15.09 -20.19 28.47
C ASP A 685 -13.92 -19.29 28.02
N GLN A 686 -14.18 -18.41 27.07
CA GLN A 686 -13.21 -17.49 26.47
C GLN A 686 -13.85 -16.15 26.12
N MET A 687 -13.04 -15.10 26.14
CA MET A 687 -13.40 -13.77 25.69
C MET A 687 -12.28 -13.19 24.84
N ILE A 688 -12.64 -12.58 23.72
CA ILE A 688 -11.73 -11.82 22.85
C ILE A 688 -12.28 -10.40 22.80
N LEU A 689 -11.46 -9.44 23.18
CA LEU A 689 -11.84 -8.04 23.29
C LEU A 689 -10.96 -7.22 22.35
N TRP A 690 -11.56 -6.26 21.64
CA TRP A 690 -10.81 -5.34 20.82
C TRP A 690 -11.51 -3.99 20.70
N THR A 691 -10.69 -2.95 20.61
CA THR A 691 -11.06 -1.57 20.35
C THR A 691 -9.87 -0.92 19.66
N ARG A 692 -10.11 0.20 18.97
CA ARG A 692 -9.00 1.09 18.63
C ARG A 692 -8.33 1.64 19.90
N PRO A 693 -7.05 2.05 19.82
CA PRO A 693 -6.35 2.69 20.94
C PRO A 693 -6.89 4.09 21.30
N HIS A 694 -7.56 4.75 20.34
CA HIS A 694 -8.03 6.12 20.44
C HIS A 694 -9.47 6.27 19.90
N PRO A 695 -10.22 7.29 20.36
CA PRO A 695 -11.48 7.68 19.75
C PRO A 695 -11.34 8.03 18.28
N LYS A 696 -12.39 7.83 17.48
CA LYS A 696 -12.40 8.25 16.06
C LYS A 696 -12.16 9.74 15.88
N ALA A 697 -12.57 10.53 16.87
CA ALA A 697 -12.41 11.97 16.89
C ALA A 697 -11.04 12.42 17.44
N ALA A 698 -10.14 11.50 17.80
CA ALA A 698 -8.79 11.85 18.26
C ALA A 698 -8.09 12.74 17.23
N THR A 699 -7.31 13.70 17.72
CA THR A 699 -6.53 14.59 16.86
C THR A 699 -5.12 14.03 16.77
N PRO A 700 -4.62 13.67 15.57
CA PRO A 700 -3.26 13.18 15.43
C PRO A 700 -2.25 14.19 15.99
N THR A 701 -1.34 13.74 16.84
CA THR A 701 -0.27 14.57 17.44
C THR A 701 1.00 14.61 16.57
N ALA A 702 1.08 13.77 15.53
CA ALA A 702 2.16 13.75 14.55
C ALA A 702 1.82 14.68 13.36
N PRO A 703 2.72 15.59 12.95
CA PRO A 703 2.36 16.77 12.14
C PRO A 703 2.19 16.52 10.62
N THR A 704 2.19 15.28 10.13
CA THR A 704 2.31 14.99 8.68
C THR A 704 1.08 14.36 8.02
N CYS A 705 0.07 13.90 8.78
CA CYS A 705 -1.14 13.29 8.22
C CYS A 705 -2.39 13.86 8.91
N ALA A 706 -3.41 14.17 8.11
CA ALA A 706 -4.73 14.52 8.61
C ALA A 706 -5.40 13.29 9.25
N ARG A 707 -6.62 13.45 9.79
CA ARG A 707 -7.40 12.27 10.16
C ARG A 707 -7.59 11.39 8.90
N PRO A 708 -7.50 10.06 9.04
CA PRO A 708 -7.73 9.15 7.92
C PRO A 708 -9.08 9.40 7.26
N SER A 709 -9.16 9.22 5.95
CA SER A 709 -10.45 9.25 5.25
C SER A 709 -11.39 8.22 5.87
N ASN A 710 -12.70 8.52 5.91
CA ASN A 710 -13.74 7.67 6.51
C ASN A 710 -13.63 7.45 8.03
N TRP A 711 -12.81 8.22 8.77
CA TRP A 711 -12.70 8.11 10.23
C TRP A 711 -14.06 8.13 10.95
N ASN A 712 -15.03 8.89 10.43
CA ASN A 712 -16.36 9.04 11.02
C ASN A 712 -17.28 7.82 10.83
N ASN A 713 -16.95 6.90 9.92
CA ASN A 713 -17.76 5.71 9.60
C ASN A 713 -17.72 4.63 10.69
N THR A 714 -17.06 4.92 11.81
CA THR A 714 -16.76 3.93 12.84
C THR A 714 -17.30 4.34 14.21
N ASP A 715 -17.31 3.42 15.15
CA ASP A 715 -17.85 3.64 16.49
C ASP A 715 -16.73 3.62 17.55
N ASP A 716 -16.95 4.27 18.70
CA ASP A 716 -16.00 4.28 19.82
C ASP A 716 -16.43 3.27 20.88
N ASN A 717 -16.43 1.99 20.49
CA ASN A 717 -16.87 0.88 21.32
C ASN A 717 -15.77 -0.17 21.52
N LEU A 718 -15.77 -0.77 22.71
CA LEU A 718 -15.09 -2.02 23.01
C LEU A 718 -15.99 -3.18 22.56
N TYR A 719 -15.54 -3.89 21.54
CA TYR A 719 -16.22 -5.07 21.03
C TYR A 719 -15.69 -6.32 21.73
N VAL A 720 -16.62 -7.13 22.24
CA VAL A 720 -16.28 -8.39 22.92
C VAL A 720 -17.01 -9.56 22.29
N TRP A 721 -16.24 -10.55 21.85
CA TRP A 721 -16.73 -11.86 21.48
C TRP A 721 -16.53 -12.81 22.66
N VAL A 722 -17.58 -13.51 23.08
CA VAL A 722 -17.57 -14.41 24.24
C VAL A 722 -18.05 -15.77 23.80
N ALA A 723 -17.28 -16.82 24.07
CA ALA A 723 -17.80 -18.18 24.06
C ALA A 723 -17.94 -18.70 25.50
N LEU A 724 -19.03 -19.41 25.77
CA LEU A 724 -19.37 -19.93 27.09
C LEU A 724 -19.69 -21.42 27.01
N LYS A 725 -19.12 -22.21 27.91
CA LYS A 725 -19.45 -23.64 28.04
C LYS A 725 -20.88 -23.85 28.53
N ALA A 726 -21.31 -22.99 29.44
CA ALA A 726 -22.61 -22.96 30.07
C ALA A 726 -22.97 -21.50 30.38
N ALA A 727 -24.25 -21.22 30.59
CA ALA A 727 -24.71 -19.87 30.92
C ALA A 727 -23.91 -19.27 32.08
N ALA A 728 -23.59 -17.98 31.97
CA ALA A 728 -22.75 -17.28 32.93
C ALA A 728 -23.01 -15.77 32.87
N THR A 729 -22.72 -15.07 33.97
CA THR A 729 -22.67 -13.62 33.99
C THR A 729 -21.33 -13.15 33.46
N VAL A 730 -21.33 -12.29 32.46
CA VAL A 730 -20.13 -11.67 31.91
C VAL A 730 -20.14 -10.20 32.24
N THR A 731 -19.05 -9.71 32.83
CA THR A 731 -18.84 -8.29 33.14
C THR A 731 -17.68 -7.76 32.34
N ILE A 732 -17.87 -6.66 31.62
CA ILE A 732 -16.84 -5.98 30.83
C ILE A 732 -16.73 -4.54 31.32
N THR A 733 -15.51 -4.06 31.47
CA THR A 733 -15.20 -2.67 31.82
C THR A 733 -14.22 -2.09 30.82
N SER A 734 -14.48 -0.87 30.38
CA SER A 734 -13.55 -0.01 29.63
C SER A 734 -13.45 1.32 30.38
N GLY A 735 -12.33 1.57 31.04
CA GLY A 735 -12.14 2.78 31.84
C GLY A 735 -13.24 2.97 32.88
N SER A 736 -13.96 4.09 32.80
CA SER A 736 -15.09 4.41 33.67
C SER A 736 -16.40 3.68 33.33
N ASN A 737 -16.48 3.03 32.16
CA ASN A 737 -17.69 2.35 31.71
C ASN A 737 -17.65 0.88 32.08
N SER A 738 -18.74 0.36 32.66
CA SER A 738 -18.88 -1.07 32.97
C SER A 738 -20.28 -1.58 32.63
N GLY A 739 -20.36 -2.84 32.21
CA GLY A 739 -21.61 -3.52 31.87
C GLY A 739 -21.56 -4.99 32.28
N SER A 740 -22.72 -5.55 32.65
CA SER A 740 -22.88 -6.96 33.02
C SER A 740 -24.05 -7.58 32.29
N TRP A 741 -23.88 -8.80 31.80
CA TRP A 741 -24.87 -9.54 31.03
C TRP A 741 -24.94 -10.98 31.50
N TYR A 742 -26.15 -11.52 31.66
CA TYR A 742 -26.35 -12.95 31.80
C TYR A 742 -26.46 -13.58 30.40
N LEU A 743 -25.43 -14.30 29.99
CA LEU A 743 -25.28 -14.84 28.64
C LEU A 743 -25.48 -16.35 28.63
N GLN A 744 -26.04 -16.85 27.53
CA GLN A 744 -26.30 -18.28 27.35
C GLN A 744 -25.04 -19.04 26.92
N ALA A 745 -25.08 -20.37 27.05
CA ALA A 745 -24.03 -21.22 26.48
C ALA A 745 -23.88 -21.01 24.97
N GLY A 746 -22.67 -21.19 24.44
CA GLY A 746 -22.34 -20.89 23.06
C GLY A 746 -21.69 -19.51 22.89
N VAL A 747 -21.77 -18.98 21.68
CA VAL A 747 -21.15 -17.69 21.33
C VAL A 747 -22.14 -16.53 21.48
N ASN A 748 -21.63 -15.45 22.07
CA ASN A 748 -22.32 -14.21 22.35
C ASN A 748 -21.43 -13.02 21.95
N LYS A 749 -22.04 -11.90 21.60
CA LYS A 749 -21.35 -10.65 21.30
C LYS A 749 -21.91 -9.54 22.19
N VAL A 750 -21.03 -8.86 22.94
CA VAL A 750 -21.39 -7.75 23.83
C VAL A 750 -20.46 -6.58 23.61
N GLY A 751 -21.01 -5.37 23.73
CA GLY A 751 -20.29 -4.14 23.45
C GLY A 751 -20.58 -3.08 24.50
N ILE A 752 -19.57 -2.25 24.76
CA ILE A 752 -19.66 -1.10 25.67
C ILE A 752 -18.88 0.07 25.08
N ALA A 753 -19.35 1.29 25.31
CA ALA A 753 -18.63 2.49 24.90
C ALA A 753 -17.21 2.50 25.50
N SER A 754 -16.21 2.76 24.66
CA SER A 754 -14.82 2.86 25.10
C SER A 754 -14.64 4.11 25.96
N ALA A 755 -13.96 3.97 27.11
CA ALA A 755 -13.56 5.09 27.93
C ALA A 755 -12.09 4.96 28.36
N ALA A 756 -11.48 6.10 28.65
CA ALA A 756 -10.07 6.20 29.00
C ALA A 756 -9.74 5.32 30.20
N GLY A 757 -8.64 4.55 30.09
CA GLY A 757 -8.15 3.68 31.15
C GLY A 757 -8.06 2.21 30.74
N THR A 758 -8.00 1.35 31.76
CA THR A 758 -7.81 -0.09 31.59
C THR A 758 -9.09 -0.79 31.14
N ILE A 759 -8.90 -1.92 30.45
CA ILE A 759 -9.98 -2.81 30.03
C ILE A 759 -9.92 -4.06 30.90
N THR A 760 -11.08 -4.47 31.44
CA THR A 760 -11.19 -5.73 32.18
C THR A 760 -12.40 -6.53 31.72
N GLY A 761 -12.32 -7.84 31.87
CA GLY A 761 -13.42 -8.75 31.58
C GLY A 761 -13.47 -9.88 32.61
N LYS A 762 -14.68 -10.32 32.99
CA LYS A 762 -14.90 -11.44 33.91
C LYS A 762 -16.04 -12.31 33.43
N ILE A 763 -15.86 -13.63 33.46
CA ILE A 763 -16.93 -14.62 33.37
C ILE A 763 -17.14 -15.18 34.77
N VAL A 764 -18.35 -15.05 35.29
CA VAL A 764 -18.76 -15.50 36.62
C VAL A 764 -19.89 -16.51 36.49
N ARG A 765 -19.70 -17.69 37.09
CA ARG A 765 -20.69 -18.77 37.14
C ARG A 765 -20.82 -19.21 38.59
N ASP A 766 -22.05 -19.26 39.10
CA ASP A 766 -22.33 -19.64 40.50
C ASP A 766 -21.47 -18.85 41.51
N SER A 767 -21.42 -17.52 41.32
CA SER A 767 -20.62 -16.58 42.11
C SER A 767 -19.09 -16.79 42.06
N THR A 768 -18.60 -17.71 41.24
CA THR A 768 -17.17 -18.01 41.06
C THR A 768 -16.66 -17.41 39.75
N THR A 769 -15.55 -16.69 39.79
CA THR A 769 -14.89 -16.20 38.56
C THR A 769 -14.20 -17.38 37.87
N VAL A 770 -14.68 -17.76 36.69
CA VAL A 770 -14.12 -18.87 35.89
C VAL A 770 -13.08 -18.40 34.88
N LYS A 771 -13.16 -17.13 34.47
CA LYS A 771 -12.17 -16.49 33.59
C LYS A 771 -12.13 -14.99 33.88
N SER A 772 -10.94 -14.40 33.84
CA SER A 772 -10.75 -12.97 33.89
C SER A 772 -9.70 -12.49 32.90
N TYR A 773 -9.79 -11.23 32.53
CA TYR A 773 -8.82 -10.49 31.74
C TYR A 773 -8.64 -9.09 32.36
N ASP A 774 -7.41 -8.61 32.33
CA ASP A 774 -7.02 -7.26 32.78
C ASP A 774 -5.92 -6.75 31.84
N SER A 775 -6.14 -5.59 31.24
CA SER A 775 -5.21 -4.98 30.29
C SER A 775 -4.06 -4.20 30.95
N SER A 776 -4.07 -4.06 32.29
CA SER A 776 -3.08 -3.29 33.04
C SER A 776 -1.63 -3.61 32.62
N GLY A 777 -0.88 -2.59 32.19
CA GLY A 777 0.50 -2.72 31.71
C GLY A 777 0.67 -3.25 30.29
N SER A 778 -0.40 -3.70 29.63
CA SER A 778 -0.37 -4.19 28.24
C SER A 778 -1.11 -3.28 27.26
N PHE A 779 -2.20 -2.65 27.69
CA PHE A 779 -2.99 -1.73 26.88
C PHE A 779 -3.81 -0.80 27.78
N SER A 780 -3.94 0.47 27.38
CA SER A 780 -4.89 1.42 27.96
C SER A 780 -5.53 2.19 26.81
N TYR A 781 -6.85 2.37 26.87
CA TYR A 781 -7.54 3.27 25.94
C TYR A 781 -7.21 4.71 26.32
N THR A 782 -6.87 5.55 25.35
CA THR A 782 -6.41 6.93 25.58
C THR A 782 -7.17 7.90 24.67
N LEU A 783 -7.45 9.10 25.18
CA LEU A 783 -8.25 10.12 24.48
C LEU A 783 -7.43 10.95 23.49
#